data_AF-A0A955VFV9-F1
#
_entry.id   AF-A0A955VFV9-F1
#
_cell.length_a   1.000
_cell.length_b   1.000
_cell.length_c   1.000
_cell.angle_alpha   90.00
_cell.angle_beta   90.00
_cell.angle_gamma   90.00
#
_symmetry.space_group_name_H-M   'P 1'
#
loop_
_entity.id
_entity.type
_entity.pdbx_description
1 polymer ?
#
loop_
_entity_poly.entity_id
_entity_poly.type
_entity_poly.pdbx_seq_one_letter_code
_entity_poly.pdbx_strand_id
1 'polypeptide(L)'
;MALLVCAVVALISFMVGRMSVGTKAPDQKTVNQNTNTNNTNTNNNTDKRPTPRDVPRRRIDFGKLSTPWKGTKDAVITIVEFSDFQCPFCSRVNPAIKEVLSTYKGKVRVEFRHNPLSFHRAAFPAAIAAMAAHKQGKFWEFHDKLFSNRKQWTEDDFVSYAKDLGLDVNRFRRDLKDPAIRAYVQNDQAIAAGVGARGTPNLFVNGVKVVGARPFSYFKTVIDAQLSKIAEKTKAGLTGLKVSAALTRENNAALHRYTFLRQRPSRMVPNRRTPRDTSKVVWRVPVDESKDYIKGPKHAPITIVEFSDFQCPFCSRVNPSIKEVMQKYPGKVRVIFRNFPLPFHKNAALAAEAALAAGAQGKFWEYHDMLFKNQRKLQKDDLISYAKEVGVKDIAKFKDALDKRTYQKKVQEDMLMGQRVGVRGTPNLFVNGRQISGARPFSAFKTIIDEELKKVEKLVSAGTPMSKVYNTLIARGRLAPKPRPYAPSNTVYKVELSETTPCKGSSNALITVVEFSDFECPFCRRALGTLKQIEKDFAGKVRICYVQNPLPFHRHAKSAAIVSLWAKEKGKFWEFHDKLFENNRGLGLEKYKEIAKSLGLDPAELEKAMKDPKYAKIIEADQELAANVGARGTPNFFINGIKIIGARPYAHFKPTLDAQLKKAEELVKKGTSKNKIYAALIKDGKTLPGPHLDDKKHEIPTEGSPHKGDDDAKVVLVEFSDFQCPFCSRVTSVVEELSKAYPKKLKVVFKHMPLSFHKHAKLAAIAAMAAHKQGKFWQFHDVVFRKRNKLEKDDLISYAKDIGLDVEKFKKDLDSEEIRKQVEADMALARKIGVRGTPTFYINGRQFKSPLGYAARNFKKVIDKL
;
A
#
# COMPACT_ATOMS: atom_id res chain seq x y z
N MET A 1 43.79 -25.35 -28.35
CA MET A 1 43.29 -26.45 -29.20
C MET A 1 43.58 -27.74 -28.44
N ALA A 2 42.62 -28.68 -28.35
CA ALA A 2 42.59 -29.80 -27.36
C ALA A 2 42.53 -29.35 -25.86
N LEU A 3 41.87 -29.99 -24.88
CA LEU A 3 41.46 -31.39 -24.55
C LEU A 3 42.59 -32.21 -23.84
N LEU A 4 42.45 -32.56 -22.54
CA LEU A 4 41.84 -33.76 -21.89
C LEU A 4 42.78 -35.02 -21.89
N VAL A 5 42.76 -36.03 -20.98
CA VAL A 5 42.34 -36.22 -19.55
C VAL A 5 42.73 -37.67 -19.08
N CYS A 6 42.55 -38.05 -17.79
CA CYS A 6 42.81 -39.39 -17.16
C CYS A 6 44.33 -39.74 -16.96
N ALA A 7 44.80 -40.78 -16.23
CA ALA A 7 44.26 -42.02 -15.59
C ALA A 7 45.28 -42.55 -14.50
N VAL A 8 45.17 -43.63 -13.68
CA VAL A 8 44.07 -44.50 -13.14
C VAL A 8 44.56 -45.43 -11.96
N VAL A 9 43.77 -45.56 -10.87
CA VAL A 9 43.52 -46.73 -9.92
C VAL A 9 44.62 -47.59 -9.24
N ALA A 10 44.35 -48.00 -7.99
CA ALA A 10 44.62 -49.33 -7.39
C ALA A 10 43.34 -49.80 -6.62
N LEU A 11 42.73 -50.98 -6.85
CA LEU A 11 42.95 -52.32 -6.25
C LEU A 11 42.71 -52.37 -4.71
N ILE A 12 42.08 -53.37 -4.04
CA ILE A 12 41.49 -54.71 -4.34
C ILE A 12 40.58 -55.12 -3.13
N SER A 13 39.63 -56.09 -3.04
CA SER A 13 38.97 -57.07 -3.94
C SER A 13 37.55 -57.50 -3.39
N PHE A 14 37.09 -58.74 -3.65
CA PHE A 14 35.81 -59.44 -3.32
C PHE A 14 35.91 -60.35 -2.04
N MET A 15 34.91 -61.07 -1.48
CA MET A 15 33.67 -61.78 -1.96
C MET A 15 32.47 -61.63 -0.95
N VAL A 16 31.19 -61.50 -1.36
CA VAL A 16 30.13 -62.52 -1.67
C VAL A 16 29.74 -63.45 -0.50
N GLY A 17 28.45 -63.58 -0.08
CA GLY A 17 27.22 -62.84 -0.44
C GLY A 17 25.88 -63.51 -0.02
N ARG A 18 24.75 -62.82 -0.29
CA ARG A 18 23.35 -63.31 -0.49
C ARG A 18 22.64 -64.12 0.63
N MET A 19 21.56 -63.55 1.21
CA MET A 19 20.15 -63.92 0.94
C MET A 19 19.15 -63.03 1.74
N SER A 20 17.85 -63.25 1.59
CA SER A 20 16.75 -62.40 2.07
C SER A 20 15.74 -63.18 2.92
N VAL A 21 15.15 -62.55 3.93
CA VAL A 21 13.75 -62.70 4.42
C VAL A 21 13.48 -61.54 5.40
N GLY A 22 12.21 -61.13 5.54
CA GLY A 22 11.83 -60.07 6.50
C GLY A 22 10.55 -60.42 7.27
N THR A 23 10.39 -59.83 8.45
CA THR A 23 9.22 -60.00 9.34
C THR A 23 8.76 -58.66 9.95
N LYS A 24 7.53 -58.64 10.50
CA LYS A 24 6.87 -57.45 11.07
C LYS A 24 7.09 -57.36 12.59
N ALA A 25 6.88 -56.17 13.16
CA ALA A 25 6.61 -55.97 14.59
C ALA A 25 5.27 -55.21 14.78
N PRO A 26 4.53 -55.38 15.91
CA PRO A 26 3.10 -55.01 16.00
C PRO A 26 2.74 -53.83 16.93
N ASP A 27 1.47 -53.41 16.89
CA ASP A 27 0.81 -52.50 17.83
C ASP A 27 0.51 -53.13 19.20
N GLN A 28 0.42 -52.31 20.26
CA GLN A 28 -0.74 -52.20 21.19
C GLN A 28 -0.53 -51.04 22.21
N LYS A 29 -1.43 -50.05 22.31
CA LYS A 29 -2.68 -49.94 23.13
C LYS A 29 -2.51 -49.55 24.62
N THR A 30 -2.68 -48.24 24.88
CA THR A 30 -3.64 -47.61 25.82
C THR A 30 -3.90 -48.18 27.23
N VAL A 31 -3.69 -47.32 28.25
CA VAL A 31 -4.62 -47.09 29.39
C VAL A 31 -4.63 -45.58 29.74
N ASN A 32 -5.71 -45.06 30.34
CA ASN A 32 -5.89 -43.67 30.73
C ASN A 32 -6.75 -43.58 32.02
N GLN A 33 -6.29 -42.87 33.06
CA GLN A 33 -7.11 -42.52 34.24
C GLN A 33 -6.80 -41.11 34.80
N ASN A 34 -7.80 -40.53 35.49
CA ASN A 34 -7.77 -39.22 36.13
C ASN A 34 -7.51 -39.34 37.64
N THR A 35 -7.03 -38.27 38.27
CA THR A 35 -7.61 -37.74 39.53
C THR A 35 -7.16 -36.29 39.78
N ASN A 36 -7.94 -35.54 40.56
CA ASN A 36 -7.62 -34.19 41.05
C ASN A 36 -7.20 -34.27 42.53
N THR A 37 -6.28 -33.42 42.98
CA THR A 37 -6.38 -32.77 44.31
C THR A 37 -5.45 -31.55 44.46
N ASN A 38 -5.70 -30.79 45.52
CA ASN A 38 -5.31 -29.40 45.75
C ASN A 38 -3.79 -29.11 45.92
N ASN A 39 -3.36 -28.05 45.23
CA ASN A 39 -2.61 -26.89 45.77
C ASN A 39 -1.68 -27.07 47.00
N THR A 40 -0.37 -26.91 46.78
CA THR A 40 0.54 -26.19 47.69
C THR A 40 1.69 -25.54 46.88
N ASN A 41 2.41 -24.58 47.48
CA ASN A 41 3.29 -23.66 46.76
C ASN A 41 4.73 -23.65 47.31
N THR A 42 5.66 -24.32 46.62
CA THR A 42 7.11 -24.24 46.88
C THR A 42 7.90 -24.20 45.57
N ASN A 43 8.87 -23.29 45.47
CA ASN A 43 9.79 -23.26 44.34
C ASN A 43 10.71 -24.49 44.34
N ASN A 44 10.91 -25.10 43.18
CA ASN A 44 12.26 -25.56 42.83
C ASN A 44 12.51 -25.60 41.32
N ASN A 45 13.77 -25.43 40.93
CA ASN A 45 14.16 -25.02 39.57
C ASN A 45 14.74 -26.18 38.74
N THR A 46 14.03 -26.62 37.69
CA THR A 46 14.59 -27.48 36.63
C THR A 46 14.13 -27.02 35.25
N ASP A 47 15.04 -27.05 34.26
CA ASP A 47 14.82 -26.42 32.95
C ASP A 47 13.91 -27.25 32.03
N LYS A 48 12.68 -26.76 31.83
CA LYS A 48 11.83 -27.13 30.68
C LYS A 48 11.33 -25.87 29.98
N ARG A 49 11.79 -25.66 28.74
CA ARG A 49 11.35 -24.55 27.88
C ARG A 49 9.81 -24.50 27.77
N PRO A 50 9.16 -23.36 28.06
CA PRO A 50 7.74 -23.19 27.77
C PRO A 50 7.47 -23.31 26.26
N THR A 51 6.33 -23.87 25.93
CA THR A 51 5.95 -24.21 24.54
C THR A 51 5.23 -23.04 23.87
N PRO A 52 4.96 -23.09 22.54
CA PRO A 52 4.21 -22.04 21.85
C PRO A 52 2.75 -21.81 22.32
N ARG A 53 2.27 -22.51 23.36
CA ARG A 53 0.96 -22.27 23.99
C ARG A 53 1.00 -21.16 25.05
N ASP A 54 2.18 -20.88 25.62
CA ASP A 54 2.31 -20.18 26.90
C ASP A 54 2.51 -18.65 26.75
N VAL A 55 2.44 -18.15 25.52
CA VAL A 55 2.40 -16.70 25.23
C VAL A 55 0.99 -16.18 25.51
N PRO A 56 0.79 -15.14 26.35
CA PRO A 56 -0.51 -14.52 26.58
C PRO A 56 -1.13 -14.00 25.29
N ARG A 57 -2.06 -14.78 24.71
CA ARG A 57 -2.88 -14.37 23.58
C ARG A 57 -3.72 -13.19 24.05
N ARG A 58 -3.46 -11.98 23.55
CA ARG A 58 -4.30 -10.80 23.81
C ARG A 58 -5.70 -11.05 23.24
N ARG A 59 -6.59 -11.60 24.08
CA ARG A 59 -8.01 -11.79 23.78
C ARG A 59 -8.65 -10.40 23.65
N ILE A 60 -9.60 -10.27 22.73
CA ILE A 60 -10.56 -9.16 22.82
C ILE A 60 -11.51 -9.53 23.97
N ASP A 61 -11.52 -8.72 25.01
CA ASP A 61 -12.20 -9.01 26.27
C ASP A 61 -13.60 -8.38 26.26
N PHE A 62 -14.53 -9.09 25.64
CA PHE A 62 -15.94 -8.70 25.52
C PHE A 62 -16.63 -8.76 26.88
N GLY A 63 -17.14 -7.62 27.35
CA GLY A 63 -17.91 -7.55 28.61
C GLY A 63 -17.33 -6.65 29.70
N LYS A 64 -16.15 -6.02 29.53
CA LYS A 64 -15.73 -4.97 30.46
C LYS A 64 -16.69 -3.77 30.37
N LEU A 65 -17.33 -3.46 31.50
CA LEU A 65 -18.39 -2.45 31.65
C LEU A 65 -17.99 -1.00 31.29
N SER A 66 -16.69 -0.73 31.04
CA SER A 66 -16.13 0.58 30.74
C SER A 66 -16.00 0.91 29.24
N THR A 67 -16.43 0.03 28.34
CA THR A 67 -16.55 0.36 26.90
C THR A 67 -17.98 0.85 26.63
N PRO A 68 -18.19 2.02 25.99
CA PRO A 68 -19.53 2.48 25.65
C PRO A 68 -20.26 1.49 24.73
N TRP A 69 -21.48 1.10 25.10
CA TRP A 69 -22.30 0.16 24.33
C TRP A 69 -23.79 0.55 24.33
N LYS A 70 -24.54 0.08 23.34
CA LYS A 70 -26.02 0.19 23.27
C LYS A 70 -26.65 -1.07 22.67
N GLY A 71 -27.95 -1.25 22.85
CA GLY A 71 -28.69 -2.45 22.46
C GLY A 71 -28.96 -3.35 23.67
N THR A 72 -28.86 -4.66 23.48
CA THR A 72 -29.20 -5.64 24.53
C THR A 72 -27.97 -6.01 25.34
N LYS A 73 -27.98 -5.78 26.66
CA LYS A 73 -26.84 -6.01 27.58
C LYS A 73 -26.09 -7.32 27.29
N ASP A 74 -26.85 -8.42 27.26
CA ASP A 74 -26.35 -9.79 27.12
C ASP A 74 -26.57 -10.38 25.72
N ALA A 75 -26.58 -9.52 24.68
CA ALA A 75 -26.75 -9.91 23.29
C ALA A 75 -25.81 -11.04 22.82
N VAL A 76 -26.39 -12.00 22.09
CA VAL A 76 -25.65 -13.07 21.40
C VAL A 76 -24.86 -12.56 20.18
N ILE A 77 -25.21 -11.37 19.65
CA ILE A 77 -24.46 -10.66 18.62
C ILE A 77 -23.83 -9.39 19.21
N THR A 78 -22.50 -9.30 19.21
CA THR A 78 -21.77 -8.06 19.48
C THR A 78 -21.20 -7.51 18.18
N ILE A 79 -21.47 -6.23 17.91
CA ILE A 79 -20.85 -5.45 16.85
C ILE A 79 -19.86 -4.48 17.51
N VAL A 80 -18.56 -4.62 17.25
CA VAL A 80 -17.56 -3.62 17.68
C VAL A 80 -17.32 -2.66 16.54
N GLU A 81 -17.58 -1.37 16.73
CA GLU A 81 -17.26 -0.31 15.77
C GLU A 81 -15.98 0.44 16.18
N PHE A 82 -14.95 0.37 15.34
CA PHE A 82 -13.79 1.27 15.42
C PHE A 82 -14.04 2.50 14.56
N SER A 83 -14.26 3.65 15.22
CA SER A 83 -14.84 4.85 14.61
C SER A 83 -14.03 6.13 14.88
N ASP A 84 -14.41 7.19 14.18
CA ASP A 84 -13.77 8.51 14.21
C ASP A 84 -14.84 9.60 13.99
N PHE A 85 -15.00 10.50 14.96
CA PHE A 85 -16.05 11.52 14.94
C PHE A 85 -15.95 12.56 13.82
N GLN A 86 -14.76 12.82 13.27
CA GLN A 86 -14.62 13.69 12.10
C GLN A 86 -14.72 12.94 10.77
N CYS A 87 -14.65 11.61 10.77
CA CYS A 87 -14.68 10.83 9.53
C CYS A 87 -16.07 10.84 8.88
N PRO A 88 -16.23 11.38 7.65
CA PRO A 88 -17.53 11.48 6.98
C PRO A 88 -18.09 10.14 6.49
N PHE A 89 -17.34 9.04 6.64
CA PHE A 89 -17.82 7.68 6.42
C PHE A 89 -18.33 7.03 7.71
N CYS A 90 -17.86 7.45 8.89
CA CYS A 90 -18.36 6.92 10.17
C CYS A 90 -19.80 7.36 10.41
N SER A 91 -20.11 8.65 10.21
CA SER A 91 -21.50 9.14 10.27
C SER A 91 -22.48 8.44 9.30
N ARG A 92 -21.98 7.84 8.21
CA ARG A 92 -22.80 7.08 7.24
C ARG A 92 -23.15 5.66 7.71
N VAL A 93 -22.52 5.17 8.78
CA VAL A 93 -22.86 3.90 9.44
C VAL A 93 -24.04 4.07 10.40
N ASN A 94 -24.21 5.25 11.01
CA ASN A 94 -25.20 5.49 12.05
C ASN A 94 -26.65 5.10 11.68
N PRO A 95 -27.17 5.38 10.45
CA PRO A 95 -28.51 4.94 10.07
C PRO A 95 -28.65 3.41 10.03
N ALA A 96 -27.73 2.73 9.37
CA ALA A 96 -27.71 1.26 9.28
C ALA A 96 -27.55 0.60 10.66
N ILE A 97 -26.83 1.22 11.59
CA ILE A 97 -26.72 0.72 12.97
C ILE A 97 -27.99 0.99 13.80
N LYS A 98 -28.72 2.09 13.57
CA LYS A 98 -30.05 2.29 14.16
C LYS A 98 -31.04 1.23 13.64
N GLU A 99 -31.02 0.94 12.34
CA GLU A 99 -31.83 -0.09 11.67
C GLU A 99 -31.48 -1.53 12.11
N VAL A 100 -30.20 -1.83 12.38
CA VAL A 100 -29.78 -3.07 13.03
C VAL A 100 -30.35 -3.20 14.44
N LEU A 101 -30.29 -2.13 15.24
CA LEU A 101 -30.72 -2.16 16.64
C LEU A 101 -32.25 -2.26 16.80
N SER A 102 -33.03 -1.71 15.86
CA SER A 102 -34.48 -1.93 15.80
C SER A 102 -34.82 -3.35 15.33
N THR A 103 -34.27 -3.79 14.20
CA THR A 103 -34.62 -5.09 13.58
C THR A 103 -34.19 -6.29 14.43
N TYR A 104 -33.05 -6.17 15.13
CA TYR A 104 -32.50 -7.22 15.99
C TYR A 104 -32.59 -6.88 17.48
N LYS A 105 -33.69 -6.22 17.89
CA LYS A 105 -34.05 -5.98 19.30
C LYS A 105 -33.97 -7.30 20.10
N GLY A 106 -33.38 -7.26 21.30
CA GLY A 106 -33.11 -8.43 22.13
C GLY A 106 -31.92 -9.31 21.69
N LYS A 107 -31.37 -9.14 20.47
CA LYS A 107 -30.33 -10.03 19.90
C LYS A 107 -28.98 -9.36 19.67
N VAL A 108 -28.94 -8.04 19.45
CA VAL A 108 -27.71 -7.27 19.14
C VAL A 108 -27.32 -6.27 20.25
N ARG A 109 -26.01 -6.12 20.46
CA ARG A 109 -25.35 -4.96 21.09
C ARG A 109 -24.30 -4.37 20.15
N VAL A 110 -24.06 -3.06 20.28
CA VAL A 110 -23.01 -2.34 19.57
C VAL A 110 -22.06 -1.73 20.60
N GLU A 111 -20.78 -2.10 20.56
CA GLU A 111 -19.68 -1.47 21.30
C GLU A 111 -19.02 -0.40 20.42
N PHE A 112 -18.81 0.80 20.95
CA PHE A 112 -18.04 1.85 20.28
C PHE A 112 -16.59 1.87 20.77
N ARG A 113 -15.64 1.97 19.85
CA ARG A 113 -14.20 2.09 20.14
C ARG A 113 -13.54 3.19 19.33
N HIS A 114 -12.70 3.97 19.99
CA HIS A 114 -12.10 5.16 19.40
C HIS A 114 -10.89 4.81 18.53
N ASN A 115 -10.97 5.09 17.23
CA ASN A 115 -9.86 4.97 16.29
C ASN A 115 -9.65 6.28 15.50
N PRO A 116 -9.47 7.44 16.17
CA PRO A 116 -9.27 8.72 15.50
C PRO A 116 -8.01 8.70 14.62
N LEU A 117 -8.16 9.14 13.38
CA LEU A 117 -7.13 9.07 12.35
C LEU A 117 -6.20 10.30 12.43
N SER A 118 -4.90 10.10 12.19
CA SER A 118 -3.87 11.14 12.42
C SER A 118 -3.97 12.39 11.54
N PHE A 119 -4.85 12.39 10.53
CA PHE A 119 -5.17 13.54 9.69
C PHE A 119 -6.44 14.28 10.12
N HIS A 120 -7.27 13.71 11.00
CA HIS A 120 -8.43 14.37 11.60
C HIS A 120 -8.01 15.01 12.94
N ARG A 121 -7.78 16.32 12.93
CA ARG A 121 -7.13 17.04 14.04
C ARG A 121 -7.96 17.10 15.33
N ALA A 122 -9.27 17.24 15.22
CA ALA A 122 -10.18 17.31 16.37
C ALA A 122 -10.81 15.94 16.74
N ALA A 123 -10.58 14.88 15.96
CA ALA A 123 -11.13 13.54 16.27
C ALA A 123 -10.60 12.93 17.57
N PHE A 124 -9.33 13.18 17.93
CA PHE A 124 -8.75 12.71 19.19
C PHE A 124 -9.27 13.52 20.41
N PRO A 125 -9.33 14.87 20.36
CA PRO A 125 -10.10 15.66 21.34
C PRO A 125 -11.57 15.24 21.47
N ALA A 126 -12.29 15.02 20.36
CA ALA A 126 -13.68 14.58 20.38
C ALA A 126 -13.87 13.19 21.00
N ALA A 127 -12.91 12.28 20.81
CA ALA A 127 -12.88 10.99 21.50
C ALA A 127 -12.73 11.12 23.02
N ILE A 128 -11.89 12.07 23.48
CA ILE A 128 -11.76 12.40 24.91
C ILE A 128 -13.06 13.01 25.44
N ALA A 129 -13.66 13.96 24.71
CA ALA A 129 -14.91 14.61 25.09
C ALA A 129 -16.09 13.64 25.21
N ALA A 130 -16.24 12.70 24.27
CA ALA A 130 -17.24 11.65 24.36
C ALA A 130 -17.03 10.74 25.58
N MET A 131 -15.79 10.44 25.97
CA MET A 131 -15.48 9.64 27.16
C MET A 131 -15.63 10.43 28.48
N ALA A 132 -15.43 11.75 28.46
CA ALA A 132 -15.79 12.63 29.58
C ALA A 132 -17.32 12.66 29.79
N ALA A 133 -18.11 12.67 28.70
CA ALA A 133 -19.55 12.47 28.78
C ALA A 133 -19.94 11.04 29.22
N HIS A 134 -19.18 10.00 28.84
CA HIS A 134 -19.42 8.63 29.28
C HIS A 134 -19.31 8.45 30.80
N LYS A 135 -18.34 9.11 31.45
CA LYS A 135 -18.22 9.15 32.91
C LYS A 135 -19.47 9.75 33.60
N GLN A 136 -20.29 10.49 32.87
CA GLN A 136 -21.54 11.10 33.33
C GLN A 136 -22.78 10.46 32.64
N GLY A 137 -22.65 9.24 32.10
CA GLY A 137 -23.72 8.50 31.45
C GLY A 137 -24.04 8.90 30.00
N LYS A 138 -23.85 10.17 29.63
CA LYS A 138 -24.27 10.79 28.36
C LYS A 138 -23.43 10.48 27.12
N PHE A 139 -22.83 9.27 27.02
CA PHE A 139 -21.97 8.94 25.86
C PHE A 139 -22.73 9.02 24.53
N TRP A 140 -23.94 8.46 24.44
CA TRP A 140 -24.62 8.29 23.16
C TRP A 140 -25.25 9.58 22.65
N GLU A 141 -25.73 10.43 23.54
CA GLU A 141 -26.21 11.77 23.24
C GLU A 141 -25.05 12.66 22.78
N PHE A 142 -23.89 12.61 23.45
CA PHE A 142 -22.70 13.35 23.04
C PHE A 142 -22.12 12.82 21.71
N HIS A 143 -22.13 11.50 21.51
CA HIS A 143 -21.78 10.82 20.25
C HIS A 143 -22.66 11.29 19.07
N ASP A 144 -23.98 11.33 19.24
CA ASP A 144 -24.88 11.80 18.18
C ASP A 144 -24.73 13.32 17.96
N LYS A 145 -24.50 14.14 19.02
CA LYS A 145 -24.22 15.59 18.89
C LYS A 145 -22.92 15.87 18.13
N LEU A 146 -21.87 15.08 18.36
CA LEU A 146 -20.62 15.08 17.56
C LEU A 146 -20.86 14.64 16.11
N PHE A 147 -21.56 13.53 15.89
CA PHE A 147 -21.77 13.02 14.53
C PHE A 147 -22.72 13.86 13.69
N SER A 148 -23.63 14.62 14.29
CA SER A 148 -24.43 15.64 13.59
C SER A 148 -23.58 16.85 13.20
N ASN A 149 -22.77 17.38 14.12
CA ASN A 149 -22.10 18.67 13.97
C ASN A 149 -20.62 18.58 13.55
N ARG A 150 -20.28 17.75 12.57
CA ARG A 150 -18.88 17.41 12.16
C ARG A 150 -18.08 18.61 11.63
N LYS A 151 -17.54 19.41 12.55
CA LYS A 151 -16.74 20.62 12.31
C LYS A 151 -15.29 20.45 12.83
N GLN A 152 -14.50 21.53 12.85
CA GLN A 152 -13.25 21.59 13.63
C GLN A 152 -13.57 22.15 15.02
N TRP A 153 -13.90 21.28 15.97
CA TRP A 153 -14.26 21.67 17.33
C TRP A 153 -13.07 22.14 18.18
N THR A 154 -13.36 23.12 19.03
CA THR A 154 -12.53 23.64 20.13
C THR A 154 -12.86 22.93 21.46
N GLU A 155 -12.19 23.30 22.56
CA GLU A 155 -12.58 22.85 23.91
C GLU A 155 -13.96 23.42 24.29
N ASP A 156 -14.28 24.65 23.89
CA ASP A 156 -15.53 25.33 24.20
C ASP A 156 -16.74 24.79 23.41
N ASP A 157 -16.55 24.31 22.18
CA ASP A 157 -17.58 23.52 21.46
C ASP A 157 -18.00 22.28 22.30
N PHE A 158 -17.02 21.56 22.86
CA PHE A 158 -17.31 20.37 23.67
C PHE A 158 -17.95 20.74 25.01
N VAL A 159 -17.57 21.87 25.61
CA VAL A 159 -18.18 22.38 26.85
C VAL A 159 -19.62 22.88 26.62
N SER A 160 -19.89 23.55 25.50
CA SER A 160 -21.26 23.86 25.06
C SER A 160 -22.06 22.57 24.92
N TYR A 161 -21.54 21.56 24.22
CA TYR A 161 -22.23 20.28 24.06
C TYR A 161 -22.45 19.55 25.39
N ALA A 162 -21.59 19.74 26.38
CA ALA A 162 -21.78 19.22 27.73
C ALA A 162 -22.90 19.96 28.47
N LYS A 163 -22.91 21.30 28.42
CA LYS A 163 -23.97 22.15 29.01
C LYS A 163 -25.34 21.81 28.42
N ASP A 164 -25.44 21.74 27.09
CA ASP A 164 -26.67 21.42 26.35
C ASP A 164 -27.22 20.02 26.66
N LEU A 165 -26.40 19.12 27.20
CA LEU A 165 -26.76 17.74 27.57
C LEU A 165 -26.94 17.55 29.09
N GLY A 166 -26.94 18.65 29.87
CA GLY A 166 -27.16 18.62 31.31
C GLY A 166 -25.98 18.03 32.11
N LEU A 167 -24.76 18.09 31.58
CA LEU A 167 -23.56 17.61 32.28
C LEU A 167 -23.01 18.62 33.26
N ASP A 168 -22.40 18.13 34.35
CA ASP A 168 -21.50 18.92 35.19
C ASP A 168 -20.30 19.36 34.35
N VAL A 169 -20.30 20.65 33.98
CA VAL A 169 -19.27 21.30 33.16
C VAL A 169 -17.92 21.37 33.86
N ASN A 170 -17.88 21.46 35.19
CA ASN A 170 -16.64 21.54 35.96
C ASN A 170 -15.97 20.16 36.02
N ARG A 171 -16.76 19.11 36.30
CA ARG A 171 -16.32 17.71 36.12
C ARG A 171 -15.93 17.41 34.69
N PHE A 172 -16.70 17.86 33.69
CA PHE A 172 -16.40 17.64 32.28
C PHE A 172 -15.05 18.26 31.89
N ARG A 173 -14.81 19.54 32.23
CA ARG A 173 -13.52 20.22 32.01
C ARG A 173 -12.34 19.54 32.71
N ARG A 174 -12.55 18.95 33.88
CA ARG A 174 -11.56 18.11 34.58
C ARG A 174 -11.32 16.79 33.83
N ASP A 175 -12.38 16.11 33.43
CA ASP A 175 -12.32 14.82 32.70
C ASP A 175 -11.74 14.96 31.29
N LEU A 176 -11.88 16.11 30.61
CA LEU A 176 -11.15 16.42 29.35
C LEU A 176 -9.62 16.40 29.52
N LYS A 177 -9.13 16.64 30.74
CA LYS A 177 -7.70 16.75 31.08
C LYS A 177 -7.17 15.46 31.73
N ASP A 178 -8.04 14.47 31.95
CA ASP A 178 -7.70 13.19 32.57
C ASP A 178 -6.75 12.33 31.69
N PRO A 179 -5.54 11.97 32.17
CA PRO A 179 -4.64 11.08 31.47
C PRO A 179 -5.21 9.65 31.31
N ALA A 180 -6.12 9.19 32.17
CA ALA A 180 -6.75 7.87 32.04
C ALA A 180 -7.73 7.80 30.85
N ILE A 181 -8.56 8.84 30.62
CA ILE A 181 -9.36 8.94 29.39
C ILE A 181 -8.46 9.01 28.15
N ARG A 182 -7.37 9.80 28.20
CA ARG A 182 -6.39 9.87 27.10
C ARG A 182 -5.75 8.50 26.80
N ALA A 183 -5.41 7.74 27.84
CA ALA A 183 -4.87 6.39 27.71
C ALA A 183 -5.91 5.39 27.17
N TYR A 184 -7.18 5.52 27.56
CA TYR A 184 -8.28 4.70 27.03
C TYR A 184 -8.42 4.85 25.52
N VAL A 185 -8.48 6.09 25.01
CA VAL A 185 -8.56 6.39 23.57
C VAL A 185 -7.35 5.85 22.80
N GLN A 186 -6.14 5.96 23.38
CA GLN A 186 -4.92 5.39 22.79
C GLN A 186 -4.90 3.86 22.80
N ASN A 187 -5.53 3.23 23.82
CA ASN A 187 -5.66 1.78 23.89
C ASN A 187 -6.66 1.25 22.84
N ASP A 188 -7.79 1.90 22.60
CA ASP A 188 -8.70 1.53 21.50
C ASP A 188 -8.02 1.65 20.13
N GLN A 189 -7.21 2.71 19.88
CA GLN A 189 -6.37 2.80 18.68
C GLN A 189 -5.36 1.64 18.57
N ALA A 190 -4.77 1.20 19.69
CA ALA A 190 -3.84 0.07 19.71
C ALA A 190 -4.55 -1.26 19.43
N ILE A 191 -5.76 -1.46 19.96
CA ILE A 191 -6.63 -2.61 19.66
C ILE A 191 -7.00 -2.58 18.18
N ALA A 192 -7.43 -1.43 17.64
CA ALA A 192 -7.76 -1.24 16.23
C ALA A 192 -6.59 -1.65 15.31
N ALA A 193 -5.38 -1.18 15.62
CA ALA A 193 -4.17 -1.57 14.88
C ALA A 193 -3.89 -3.09 14.97
N GLY A 194 -4.15 -3.70 16.14
CA GLY A 194 -4.02 -5.14 16.39
C GLY A 194 -4.97 -6.01 15.55
N VAL A 195 -6.26 -5.65 15.51
CA VAL A 195 -7.28 -6.33 14.66
C VAL A 195 -7.22 -5.90 13.18
N GLY A 196 -6.24 -5.06 12.83
CA GLY A 196 -6.03 -4.56 11.49
C GLY A 196 -7.12 -3.59 10.99
N ALA A 197 -7.86 -2.93 11.88
CA ALA A 197 -8.76 -1.82 11.59
C ALA A 197 -7.94 -0.54 11.32
N ARG A 198 -7.20 -0.53 10.20
CA ARG A 198 -6.24 0.52 9.83
C ARG A 198 -6.88 1.80 9.24
N GLY A 199 -8.18 1.95 9.38
CA GLY A 199 -9.00 3.05 8.85
C GLY A 199 -10.45 2.87 9.28
N THR A 200 -11.18 3.98 9.39
CA THR A 200 -12.53 4.02 9.97
C THR A 200 -13.60 4.33 8.91
N PRO A 201 -14.83 3.83 9.07
CA PRO A 201 -15.26 2.88 10.10
C PRO A 201 -14.75 1.45 9.79
N ASN A 202 -14.49 0.67 10.83
CA ASN A 202 -14.19 -0.76 10.74
C ASN A 202 -15.03 -1.49 11.80
N LEU A 203 -15.89 -2.41 11.40
CA LEU A 203 -16.80 -3.10 12.30
C LEU A 203 -16.49 -4.60 12.38
N PHE A 204 -16.85 -5.23 13.49
CA PHE A 204 -16.69 -6.66 13.72
C PHE A 204 -17.96 -7.25 14.34
N VAL A 205 -18.71 -8.06 13.58
CA VAL A 205 -19.94 -8.73 14.03
C VAL A 205 -19.57 -10.14 14.51
N ASN A 206 -19.54 -10.37 15.83
CA ASN A 206 -18.96 -11.58 16.43
C ASN A 206 -17.58 -11.96 15.79
N GLY A 207 -16.71 -10.96 15.59
CA GLY A 207 -15.40 -11.13 14.94
C GLY A 207 -15.41 -11.20 13.41
N VAL A 208 -16.55 -11.34 12.74
CA VAL A 208 -16.63 -11.23 11.27
C VAL A 208 -16.40 -9.77 10.87
N LYS A 209 -15.34 -9.54 10.09
CA LYS A 209 -14.83 -8.19 9.80
C LYS A 209 -15.60 -7.52 8.66
N VAL A 210 -16.18 -6.36 8.97
CA VAL A 210 -16.95 -5.50 8.07
C VAL A 210 -16.16 -4.21 7.83
N VAL A 211 -15.75 -3.96 6.57
CA VAL A 211 -14.83 -2.85 6.24
C VAL A 211 -15.55 -1.72 5.51
N GLY A 212 -15.42 -0.50 6.05
CA GLY A 212 -16.04 0.71 5.53
C GLY A 212 -17.52 0.86 5.91
N ALA A 213 -18.13 1.97 5.50
CA ALA A 213 -19.57 2.15 5.67
C ALA A 213 -20.34 1.15 4.79
N ARG A 214 -21.31 0.44 5.38
CA ARG A 214 -22.13 -0.58 4.71
C ARG A 214 -23.62 -0.33 4.99
N PRO A 215 -24.51 -0.65 4.04
CA PRO A 215 -25.96 -0.55 4.26
C PRO A 215 -26.43 -1.62 5.25
N PHE A 216 -27.62 -1.42 5.83
CA PHE A 216 -28.25 -2.39 6.73
C PHE A 216 -28.31 -3.79 6.13
N SER A 217 -28.67 -3.93 4.84
CA SER A 217 -28.75 -5.23 4.17
C SER A 217 -27.46 -6.06 4.24
N TYR A 218 -26.28 -5.43 4.23
CA TYR A 218 -25.01 -6.12 4.41
C TYR A 218 -24.79 -6.55 5.87
N PHE A 219 -25.17 -5.72 6.84
CA PHE A 219 -25.19 -6.13 8.25
C PHE A 219 -26.18 -7.26 8.48
N LYS A 220 -27.36 -7.22 7.86
CA LYS A 220 -28.40 -8.26 7.91
C LYS A 220 -27.81 -9.63 7.53
N THR A 221 -27.18 -9.74 6.36
CA THR A 221 -26.51 -10.97 5.90
C THR A 221 -25.48 -11.50 6.90
N VAL A 222 -24.66 -10.62 7.48
CA VAL A 222 -23.62 -11.03 8.43
C VAL A 222 -24.21 -11.42 9.79
N ILE A 223 -25.22 -10.70 10.28
CA ILE A 223 -25.90 -10.96 11.55
C ILE A 223 -26.69 -12.26 11.47
N ASP A 224 -27.48 -12.47 10.41
CA ASP A 224 -28.24 -13.71 10.18
C ASP A 224 -27.30 -14.92 10.13
N ALA A 225 -26.18 -14.83 9.39
CA ALA A 225 -25.16 -15.88 9.34
C ALA A 225 -24.45 -16.14 10.69
N GLN A 226 -24.49 -15.21 11.64
CA GLN A 226 -24.07 -15.46 13.03
C GLN A 226 -25.22 -16.03 13.88
N LEU A 227 -26.47 -15.62 13.67
CA LEU A 227 -27.66 -16.15 14.35
C LEU A 227 -27.86 -17.64 14.04
N SER A 228 -27.66 -18.08 12.80
CA SER A 228 -27.69 -19.52 12.45
C SER A 228 -26.65 -20.31 13.25
N LYS A 229 -25.42 -19.79 13.39
CA LYS A 229 -24.36 -20.41 14.20
C LYS A 229 -24.64 -20.41 15.71
N ILE A 230 -25.45 -19.47 16.21
CA ILE A 230 -25.78 -19.37 17.64
C ILE A 230 -26.59 -20.59 18.11
N ALA A 231 -27.44 -21.16 17.24
CA ALA A 231 -28.22 -22.37 17.58
C ALA A 231 -27.33 -23.55 17.99
N GLU A 232 -26.25 -23.81 17.25
CA GLU A 232 -25.25 -24.84 17.60
C GLU A 232 -24.56 -24.56 18.94
N LYS A 233 -24.20 -23.29 19.21
CA LYS A 233 -23.46 -22.94 20.44
C LYS A 233 -24.37 -22.92 21.67
N THR A 234 -25.66 -22.68 21.49
CA THR A 234 -26.67 -22.75 22.55
C THR A 234 -26.91 -24.21 22.97
N LYS A 235 -26.93 -25.15 22.01
CA LYS A 235 -26.90 -26.60 22.30
C LYS A 235 -25.66 -27.05 23.08
N ALA A 236 -24.56 -26.29 23.01
CA ALA A 236 -23.35 -26.49 23.81
C ALA A 236 -23.32 -25.69 25.14
N GLY A 237 -24.48 -25.31 25.68
CA GLY A 237 -24.62 -24.67 27.00
C GLY A 237 -24.13 -23.22 27.09
N LEU A 238 -23.82 -22.56 25.97
CA LEU A 238 -23.39 -21.16 25.96
C LEU A 238 -24.58 -20.22 25.76
N THR A 239 -24.66 -19.18 26.58
CA THR A 239 -25.71 -18.14 26.52
C THR A 239 -25.13 -16.73 26.43
N GLY A 240 -25.89 -15.81 25.84
CA GLY A 240 -25.58 -14.37 25.73
C GLY A 240 -24.16 -14.03 25.25
N LEU A 241 -23.47 -13.17 25.99
CA LEU A 241 -22.10 -12.73 25.68
C LEU A 241 -21.10 -13.90 25.58
N LYS A 242 -21.32 -15.02 26.29
CA LYS A 242 -20.44 -16.20 26.20
C LYS A 242 -20.46 -16.79 24.78
N VAL A 243 -21.61 -16.76 24.10
CA VAL A 243 -21.75 -17.17 22.68
C VAL A 243 -21.06 -16.16 21.76
N SER A 244 -21.34 -14.87 21.92
CA SER A 244 -20.74 -13.79 21.11
C SER A 244 -19.20 -13.84 21.16
N ALA A 245 -18.63 -14.03 22.35
CA ALA A 245 -17.20 -14.19 22.55
C ALA A 245 -16.66 -15.52 22.01
N ALA A 246 -17.44 -16.62 22.04
CA ALA A 246 -17.04 -17.90 21.44
C ALA A 246 -16.98 -17.84 19.91
N LEU A 247 -18.01 -17.31 19.26
CA LEU A 247 -18.03 -17.08 17.82
C LEU A 247 -16.93 -16.10 17.39
N THR A 248 -16.65 -15.07 18.20
CA THR A 248 -15.52 -14.18 17.93
C THR A 248 -14.17 -14.88 18.01
N ARG A 249 -13.98 -15.85 18.91
CA ARG A 249 -12.77 -16.70 18.94
C ARG A 249 -12.71 -17.61 17.71
N GLU A 250 -13.83 -18.21 17.31
CA GLU A 250 -13.95 -19.08 16.13
C GLU A 250 -13.61 -18.33 14.83
N ASN A 251 -14.30 -17.22 14.55
CA ASN A 251 -14.14 -16.44 13.31
C ASN A 251 -12.73 -15.84 13.20
N ASN A 252 -12.12 -15.39 14.31
CA ASN A 252 -10.72 -14.95 14.31
C ASN A 252 -9.74 -16.11 14.10
N ALA A 253 -10.01 -17.30 14.64
CA ALA A 253 -9.19 -18.49 14.40
C ALA A 253 -9.29 -18.98 12.94
N ALA A 254 -10.48 -18.90 12.33
CA ALA A 254 -10.70 -19.18 10.91
C ALA A 254 -9.90 -18.20 10.02
N LEU A 255 -9.92 -16.90 10.33
CA LEU A 255 -9.11 -15.88 9.65
C LEU A 255 -7.60 -16.20 9.73
N HIS A 256 -7.12 -16.65 10.89
CA HIS A 256 -5.73 -17.11 11.05
C HIS A 256 -5.41 -18.38 10.25
N ARG A 257 -6.29 -19.40 10.23
CA ARG A 257 -6.11 -20.62 9.43
C ARG A 257 -6.08 -20.31 7.93
N TYR A 258 -6.99 -19.48 7.43
CA TYR A 258 -7.03 -19.03 6.03
C TYR A 258 -5.78 -18.22 5.63
N THR A 259 -5.17 -17.50 6.57
CA THR A 259 -3.89 -16.81 6.37
C THR A 259 -2.70 -17.78 6.31
N PHE A 260 -2.77 -18.93 6.99
CA PHE A 260 -1.68 -19.91 7.08
C PHE A 260 -1.60 -20.81 5.84
N LEU A 261 -2.75 -21.25 5.31
CA LEU A 261 -2.82 -22.17 4.15
C LEU A 261 -2.28 -21.57 2.83
N ARG A 262 -2.10 -20.24 2.74
CA ARG A 262 -1.46 -19.58 1.58
C ARG A 262 0.09 -19.55 1.64
N GLN A 263 0.73 -20.24 2.59
CA GLN A 263 2.19 -20.12 2.82
C GLN A 263 2.95 -21.47 2.90
N ARG A 264 2.95 -22.23 1.80
CA ARG A 264 4.04 -23.17 1.45
C ARG A 264 4.49 -22.96 -0.02
N PRO A 265 5.74 -23.29 -0.38
CA PRO A 265 6.60 -22.23 -0.88
C PRO A 265 7.02 -22.32 -2.34
N SER A 266 7.28 -21.15 -2.94
CA SER A 266 8.33 -20.98 -3.95
C SER A 266 9.08 -19.68 -3.68
N ARG A 267 10.32 -19.58 -4.19
CA ARG A 267 11.48 -18.78 -3.75
C ARG A 267 11.21 -17.38 -3.12
N MET A 268 12.01 -17.06 -2.10
CA MET A 268 11.72 -16.01 -1.10
C MET A 268 11.81 -14.56 -1.60
N VAL A 269 10.83 -13.73 -1.20
CA VAL A 269 11.00 -12.27 -1.03
C VAL A 269 10.47 -11.88 0.36
N PRO A 270 11.31 -11.36 1.29
CA PRO A 270 10.94 -11.22 2.70
C PRO A 270 10.09 -9.98 2.99
N ASN A 271 8.75 -10.11 2.94
CA ASN A 271 7.83 -9.01 3.25
C ASN A 271 6.46 -9.58 3.71
N ARG A 272 5.82 -9.14 4.80
CA ARG A 272 6.27 -8.40 5.99
C ARG A 272 5.32 -8.81 7.13
N ARG A 273 5.84 -9.13 8.34
CA ARG A 273 5.02 -9.59 9.46
C ARG A 273 4.07 -8.49 9.98
N THR A 274 3.17 -8.85 10.89
CA THR A 274 2.25 -7.97 11.65
C THR A 274 2.94 -6.71 12.20
N PRO A 275 2.18 -5.67 12.65
CA PRO A 275 2.74 -4.52 13.35
C PRO A 275 3.58 -4.96 14.55
N ARG A 276 4.88 -5.09 14.32
CA ARG A 276 5.85 -5.53 15.32
C ARG A 276 6.03 -4.36 16.25
N ASP A 277 5.95 -4.62 17.55
CA ASP A 277 6.50 -3.71 18.55
C ASP A 277 7.94 -3.38 18.14
N THR A 278 8.17 -2.15 17.69
CA THR A 278 9.45 -1.73 17.12
C THR A 278 10.50 -1.53 18.21
N SER A 279 10.08 -1.35 19.47
CA SER A 279 10.99 -1.32 20.62
C SER A 279 11.63 -2.69 20.85
N LYS A 280 10.94 -3.79 20.53
CA LYS A 280 11.48 -5.17 20.57
C LYS A 280 12.40 -5.49 19.37
N VAL A 281 12.83 -4.46 18.65
CA VAL A 281 13.89 -4.53 17.64
C VAL A 281 14.98 -3.54 18.02
N VAL A 282 16.10 -4.06 18.51
CA VAL A 282 17.36 -3.32 18.55
C VAL A 282 17.88 -3.20 17.11
N TRP A 283 18.19 -1.97 16.71
CA TRP A 283 18.89 -1.63 15.48
C TRP A 283 20.31 -1.16 15.82
N ARG A 284 21.31 -1.54 15.00
CA ARG A 284 22.66 -0.98 15.09
C ARG A 284 22.64 0.39 14.45
N VAL A 285 22.38 1.42 15.26
CA VAL A 285 22.44 2.84 14.89
C VAL A 285 23.79 3.40 15.36
N PRO A 286 24.86 3.45 14.53
CA PRO A 286 26.15 3.96 14.99
C PRO A 286 26.00 5.42 15.43
N VAL A 287 26.76 5.83 16.45
CA VAL A 287 26.93 7.22 16.86
C VAL A 287 28.42 7.54 16.74
N ASP A 288 28.73 8.68 16.14
CA ASP A 288 30.08 9.16 15.89
C ASP A 288 30.24 10.50 16.61
N GLU A 289 30.92 10.48 17.75
CA GLU A 289 31.09 11.65 18.64
C GLU A 289 31.92 12.78 18.00
N SER A 290 32.48 12.57 16.79
CA SER A 290 33.14 13.60 15.97
C SER A 290 32.23 14.23 14.89
N LYS A 291 31.02 13.70 14.66
CA LYS A 291 30.14 14.07 13.52
C LYS A 291 28.65 14.19 13.84
N ASP A 292 28.22 13.70 15.00
CA ASP A 292 26.85 13.80 15.51
C ASP A 292 26.77 14.88 16.59
N TYR A 293 25.72 15.70 16.56
CA TYR A 293 25.48 16.70 17.61
C TYR A 293 24.75 16.05 18.80
N ILE A 294 25.30 16.24 20.00
CA ILE A 294 24.88 15.57 21.25
C ILE A 294 24.34 16.61 22.25
N LYS A 295 23.21 16.34 22.91
CA LYS A 295 22.68 17.09 24.08
C LYS A 295 22.75 16.18 25.30
N GLY A 296 23.29 16.65 26.43
CA GLY A 296 23.49 15.84 27.64
C GLY A 296 24.86 15.12 27.72
N PRO A 297 25.12 14.34 28.78
CA PRO A 297 26.47 13.87 29.10
C PRO A 297 27.07 12.92 28.06
N LYS A 298 28.36 13.11 27.75
CA LYS A 298 29.08 12.36 26.71
C LYS A 298 28.91 10.85 26.81
N HIS A 299 29.00 10.28 28.02
CA HIS A 299 28.85 8.84 28.28
C HIS A 299 27.60 8.52 29.11
N ALA A 300 26.46 9.16 28.80
CA ALA A 300 25.20 8.83 29.44
C ALA A 300 24.76 7.37 29.14
N PRO A 301 24.22 6.63 30.14
CA PRO A 301 23.79 5.23 29.98
C PRO A 301 22.66 5.05 28.96
N ILE A 302 21.84 6.07 28.75
CA ILE A 302 20.78 6.10 27.75
C ILE A 302 21.15 7.03 26.62
N THR A 303 21.22 6.48 25.41
CA THR A 303 21.44 7.22 24.16
C THR A 303 20.16 7.20 23.34
N ILE A 304 19.62 8.37 22.99
CA ILE A 304 18.45 8.54 22.13
C ILE A 304 18.91 9.15 20.81
N VAL A 305 18.85 8.38 19.72
CA VAL A 305 19.11 8.91 18.36
C VAL A 305 17.79 9.26 17.70
N GLU A 306 17.57 10.52 17.36
CA GLU A 306 16.38 10.99 16.62
C GLU A 306 16.71 11.29 15.16
N PHE A 307 15.93 10.72 14.24
CA PHE A 307 15.86 11.15 12.84
C PHE A 307 14.65 12.07 12.67
N SER A 308 14.91 13.34 12.35
CA SER A 308 13.94 14.42 12.40
C SER A 308 13.92 15.31 11.16
N ASP A 309 12.98 16.26 11.14
CA ASP A 309 12.72 17.17 10.01
C ASP A 309 12.14 18.48 10.57
N PHE A 310 12.84 19.60 10.30
CA PHE A 310 12.50 20.92 10.84
C PHE A 310 11.18 21.53 10.32
N GLN A 311 10.61 21.04 9.21
CA GLN A 311 9.25 21.43 8.76
C GLN A 311 8.18 20.43 9.20
N CYS A 312 8.55 19.24 9.70
CA CYS A 312 7.57 18.23 10.07
C CYS A 312 6.87 18.61 11.39
N PRO A 313 5.53 18.77 11.40
CA PRO A 313 4.78 19.15 12.60
C PRO A 313 4.70 18.03 13.63
N PHE A 314 5.06 16.79 13.28
CA PHE A 314 5.20 15.71 14.25
C PHE A 314 6.56 15.74 14.97
N CYS A 315 7.59 16.34 14.39
CA CYS A 315 8.90 16.46 15.03
C CYS A 315 8.83 17.46 16.19
N SER A 316 8.35 18.69 15.94
CA SER A 316 8.07 19.67 17.01
C SER A 316 7.20 19.09 18.15
N ARG A 317 6.26 18.17 17.84
CA ARG A 317 5.42 17.48 18.85
C ARG A 317 6.15 16.45 19.71
N VAL A 318 7.35 15.97 19.36
CA VAL A 318 8.14 15.06 20.22
C VAL A 318 9.12 15.81 21.14
N ASN A 319 9.54 17.03 20.76
CA ASN A 319 10.47 17.85 21.53
C ASN A 319 10.05 18.04 23.01
N PRO A 320 8.76 18.28 23.36
CA PRO A 320 8.35 18.34 24.77
C PRO A 320 8.56 17.03 25.53
N SER A 321 8.30 15.88 24.90
CA SER A 321 8.54 14.57 25.54
C SER A 321 10.02 14.24 25.66
N ILE A 322 10.88 14.72 24.76
CA ILE A 322 12.34 14.61 24.91
C ILE A 322 12.86 15.55 26.02
N LYS A 323 12.32 16.76 26.14
CA LYS A 323 12.60 17.65 27.28
C LYS A 323 12.20 17.01 28.60
N GLU A 324 11.00 16.43 28.68
CA GLU A 324 10.50 15.70 29.85
C GLU A 324 11.38 14.47 30.17
N VAL A 325 11.85 13.71 29.17
CA VAL A 325 12.85 12.64 29.36
C VAL A 325 14.12 13.19 29.99
N MET A 326 14.72 14.25 29.46
CA MET A 326 15.97 14.80 30.02
C MET A 326 15.78 15.37 31.43
N GLN A 327 14.60 15.90 31.75
CA GLN A 327 14.25 16.39 33.09
C GLN A 327 13.98 15.26 34.10
N LYS A 328 13.34 14.17 33.69
CA LYS A 328 13.03 13.02 34.58
C LYS A 328 14.17 12.01 34.72
N TYR A 329 15.19 12.08 33.85
CA TYR A 329 16.39 11.25 33.89
C TYR A 329 17.67 12.12 33.88
N PRO A 330 17.85 13.03 34.85
CA PRO A 330 19.00 13.94 34.91
C PRO A 330 20.31 13.15 34.95
N GLY A 331 21.32 13.61 34.21
CA GLY A 331 22.61 12.93 34.05
C GLY A 331 22.58 11.60 33.27
N LYS A 332 21.40 10.95 33.12
CA LYS A 332 21.28 9.58 32.59
C LYS A 332 20.99 9.50 31.10
N VAL A 333 20.65 10.59 30.42
CA VAL A 333 20.28 10.62 28.99
C VAL A 333 21.16 11.55 28.16
N ARG A 334 21.61 11.06 27.00
CA ARG A 334 22.13 11.87 25.89
C ARG A 334 21.26 11.73 24.64
N VAL A 335 21.03 12.83 23.93
CA VAL A 335 20.20 12.91 22.71
C VAL A 335 21.08 13.26 21.52
N ILE A 336 20.92 12.56 20.41
CA ILE A 336 21.60 12.79 19.13
C ILE A 336 20.57 13.14 18.06
N PHE A 337 20.78 14.24 17.35
CA PHE A 337 19.94 14.65 16.23
C PHE A 337 20.54 14.23 14.88
N ARG A 338 19.70 13.71 13.97
CA ARG A 338 20.06 13.39 12.59
C ARG A 338 19.00 13.86 11.60
N ASN A 339 19.48 14.32 10.46
CA ASN A 339 18.65 14.97 9.45
C ASN A 339 17.93 13.96 8.56
N PHE A 340 16.61 14.02 8.51
CA PHE A 340 15.79 13.18 7.62
C PHE A 340 14.69 14.04 6.95
N PRO A 341 15.05 15.07 6.18
CA PRO A 341 14.08 15.94 5.51
C PRO A 341 13.19 15.15 4.53
N LEU A 342 11.88 15.32 4.62
CA LEU A 342 10.91 14.62 3.80
C LEU A 342 10.70 15.36 2.46
N PRO A 343 10.60 14.64 1.33
CA PRO A 343 10.64 15.25 -0.02
C PRO A 343 9.40 16.08 -0.39
N PHE A 344 8.43 16.22 0.51
CA PHE A 344 7.26 17.10 0.37
C PHE A 344 7.34 18.36 1.24
N HIS A 345 8.40 18.51 2.05
CA HIS A 345 8.72 19.73 2.79
C HIS A 345 9.77 20.54 2.02
N LYS A 346 9.32 21.57 1.28
CA LYS A 346 10.14 22.32 0.31
C LYS A 346 11.47 22.83 0.87
N ASN A 347 11.50 23.23 2.14
CA ASN A 347 12.64 23.93 2.75
C ASN A 347 13.41 23.05 3.75
N ALA A 348 12.88 21.87 4.13
CA ALA A 348 13.45 21.04 5.19
C ALA A 348 14.91 20.62 4.93
N ALA A 349 15.30 20.43 3.67
CA ALA A 349 16.68 20.13 3.31
C ALA A 349 17.63 21.31 3.55
N LEU A 350 17.22 22.54 3.20
CA LEU A 350 18.03 23.74 3.44
C LEU A 350 18.09 24.09 4.94
N ALA A 351 16.99 23.89 5.67
CA ALA A 351 16.96 24.04 7.13
C ALA A 351 17.85 23.01 7.85
N ALA A 352 17.92 21.77 7.36
CA ALA A 352 18.85 20.76 7.85
C ALA A 352 20.32 21.15 7.61
N GLU A 353 20.64 21.65 6.41
CA GLU A 353 21.99 22.14 6.09
C GLU A 353 22.35 23.40 6.91
N ALA A 354 21.38 24.27 7.19
CA ALA A 354 21.54 25.42 8.07
C ALA A 354 21.82 25.04 9.52
N ALA A 355 21.13 24.02 10.05
CA ALA A 355 21.44 23.50 11.40
C ALA A 355 22.86 22.96 11.50
N LEU A 356 23.33 22.25 10.46
CA LEU A 356 24.71 21.77 10.38
C LEU A 356 25.73 22.93 10.25
N ALA A 357 25.38 24.01 9.55
CA ALA A 357 26.22 25.22 9.43
C ALA A 357 26.32 26.03 10.73
N ALA A 358 25.20 26.21 11.46
CA ALA A 358 25.22 26.80 12.80
C ALA A 358 25.98 25.91 13.80
N GLY A 359 25.79 24.59 13.71
CA GLY A 359 26.50 23.61 14.54
C GLY A 359 28.01 23.62 14.36
N ALA A 360 28.50 23.82 13.13
CA ALA A 360 29.92 23.98 12.84
C ALA A 360 30.54 25.27 13.43
N GLN A 361 29.71 26.14 14.03
CA GLN A 361 30.11 27.33 14.79
C GLN A 361 29.67 27.24 16.27
N GLY A 362 29.38 26.03 16.77
CA GLY A 362 29.00 25.75 18.16
C GLY A 362 27.52 25.94 18.49
N LYS A 363 26.69 26.44 17.55
CA LYS A 363 25.31 26.88 17.79
C LYS A 363 24.22 25.89 17.36
N PHE A 364 24.52 24.58 17.38
CA PHE A 364 23.60 23.58 16.85
C PHE A 364 22.26 23.55 17.58
N TRP A 365 22.28 23.54 18.92
CA TRP A 365 21.07 23.26 19.70
C TRP A 365 20.16 24.48 19.85
N GLU A 366 20.73 25.67 19.98
CA GLU A 366 19.97 26.92 19.97
C GLU A 366 19.32 27.15 18.60
N TYR A 367 20.06 26.90 17.51
CA TYR A 367 19.51 27.00 16.16
C TYR A 367 18.47 25.91 15.87
N HIS A 368 18.69 24.67 16.32
CA HIS A 368 17.69 23.58 16.26
C HIS A 368 16.38 23.98 16.95
N ASP A 369 16.46 24.51 18.18
CA ASP A 369 15.29 24.92 18.95
C ASP A 369 14.60 26.15 18.28
N MET A 370 15.36 27.05 17.66
CA MET A 370 14.85 28.17 16.84
C MET A 370 14.14 27.73 15.55
N LEU A 371 14.66 26.74 14.83
CA LEU A 371 14.01 26.17 13.65
C LEU A 371 12.67 25.51 14.01
N PHE A 372 12.60 24.83 15.16
CA PHE A 372 11.35 24.21 15.63
C PHE A 372 10.34 25.21 16.20
N LYS A 373 10.78 26.37 16.70
CA LYS A 373 9.91 27.54 16.99
C LYS A 373 9.29 28.09 15.70
N ASN A 374 10.06 28.12 14.60
CA ASN A 374 9.70 28.84 13.37
C ASN A 374 9.37 27.97 12.13
N GLN A 375 8.91 26.71 12.28
CA GLN A 375 8.76 25.72 11.19
C GLN A 375 8.08 26.17 9.87
N ARG A 376 7.24 27.22 9.91
CA ARG A 376 6.54 27.77 8.73
C ARG A 376 7.37 28.76 7.92
N LYS A 377 8.32 29.46 8.55
CA LYS A 377 9.21 30.48 7.98
C LYS A 377 10.64 29.95 7.97
N LEU A 378 10.97 29.11 7.00
CA LEU A 378 12.31 28.50 6.85
C LEU A 378 12.89 28.74 5.44
N GLN A 379 12.61 29.88 4.80
CA GLN A 379 13.27 30.29 3.55
C GLN A 379 14.74 30.69 3.81
N LYS A 380 15.55 30.89 2.77
CA LYS A 380 16.99 31.19 2.93
C LYS A 380 17.23 32.38 3.87
N ASP A 381 16.45 33.44 3.71
CA ASP A 381 16.63 34.67 4.47
C ASP A 381 16.06 34.60 5.89
N ASP A 382 15.00 33.79 6.11
CA ASP A 382 14.56 33.39 7.46
C ASP A 382 15.73 32.70 8.20
N LEU A 383 16.36 31.71 7.55
CA LEU A 383 17.47 30.92 8.12
C LEU A 383 18.69 31.79 8.46
N ILE A 384 19.05 32.73 7.57
CA ILE A 384 20.13 33.71 7.81
C ILE A 384 19.78 34.65 8.98
N SER A 385 18.51 35.02 9.14
CA SER A 385 18.06 35.90 10.22
C SER A 385 18.10 35.19 11.58
N TYR A 386 17.62 33.94 11.66
CA TYR A 386 17.74 33.12 12.88
C TYR A 386 19.19 32.83 13.27
N ALA A 387 20.10 32.75 12.29
CA ALA A 387 21.53 32.52 12.56
C ALA A 387 22.13 33.70 13.34
N LYS A 388 21.74 34.94 12.99
CA LYS A 388 22.05 36.13 13.79
C LYS A 388 21.41 36.06 15.17
N GLU A 389 20.10 35.75 15.24
CA GLU A 389 19.32 35.72 16.49
C GLU A 389 19.90 34.77 17.56
N VAL A 390 20.46 33.62 17.17
CA VAL A 390 21.08 32.66 18.11
C VAL A 390 22.59 32.89 18.35
N GLY A 391 23.19 33.89 17.72
CA GLY A 391 24.61 34.23 17.87
C GLY A 391 25.58 33.31 17.11
N VAL A 392 25.27 32.95 15.85
CA VAL A 392 26.24 32.36 14.92
C VAL A 392 27.27 33.43 14.55
N LYS A 393 28.55 33.22 14.90
CA LYS A 393 29.60 34.25 14.83
C LYS A 393 29.91 34.73 13.41
N ASP A 394 30.04 33.80 12.47
CA ASP A 394 30.42 34.04 11.08
C ASP A 394 29.23 33.79 10.15
N ILE A 395 28.45 34.86 9.94
CA ILE A 395 27.28 34.86 9.07
C ILE A 395 27.68 34.79 7.58
N ALA A 396 28.89 35.19 7.20
CA ALA A 396 29.37 35.11 5.82
C ALA A 396 29.61 33.64 5.41
N LYS A 397 30.37 32.90 6.22
CA LYS A 397 30.59 31.45 6.07
C LYS A 397 29.31 30.63 6.22
N PHE A 398 28.37 31.09 7.06
CA PHE A 398 27.04 30.48 7.15
C PHE A 398 26.25 30.62 5.84
N LYS A 399 26.21 31.84 5.24
CA LYS A 399 25.60 32.07 3.92
C LYS A 399 26.27 31.21 2.84
N ASP A 400 27.60 31.26 2.77
CA ASP A 400 28.40 30.51 1.79
C ASP A 400 28.13 29.00 1.85
N ALA A 401 28.00 28.43 3.05
CA ALA A 401 27.66 27.02 3.24
C ALA A 401 26.24 26.65 2.76
N LEU A 402 25.29 27.60 2.77
CA LEU A 402 23.94 27.41 2.22
C LEU A 402 23.90 27.57 0.70
N ASP A 403 24.72 28.45 0.12
CA ASP A 403 24.78 28.65 -1.33
C ASP A 403 25.55 27.51 -2.01
N LYS A 404 26.72 27.12 -1.47
CA LYS A 404 27.52 25.97 -1.95
C LYS A 404 26.95 24.61 -1.53
N ARG A 405 25.90 24.58 -0.70
CA ARG A 405 25.24 23.35 -0.19
C ARG A 405 26.22 22.41 0.52
N THR A 406 27.18 22.97 1.24
CA THR A 406 28.34 22.28 1.85
C THR A 406 27.94 21.08 2.71
N TYR A 407 26.82 21.17 3.41
CA TYR A 407 26.35 20.12 4.31
C TYR A 407 25.39 19.11 3.68
N GLN A 408 25.00 19.28 2.41
CA GLN A 408 24.05 18.40 1.71
C GLN A 408 24.48 16.92 1.77
N LYS A 409 25.79 16.63 1.64
CA LYS A 409 26.34 15.28 1.74
C LYS A 409 26.04 14.63 3.11
N LYS A 410 26.25 15.35 4.22
CA LYS A 410 25.95 14.86 5.58
C LYS A 410 24.44 14.63 5.79
N VAL A 411 23.59 15.48 5.22
CA VAL A 411 22.13 15.27 5.22
C VAL A 411 21.75 14.01 4.44
N GLN A 412 22.35 13.77 3.27
CA GLN A 412 22.14 12.54 2.51
C GLN A 412 22.66 11.29 3.25
N GLU A 413 23.80 11.39 3.94
CA GLU A 413 24.35 10.32 4.78
C GLU A 413 23.43 9.99 5.98
N ASP A 414 22.89 11.00 6.67
CA ASP A 414 21.88 10.82 7.73
C ASP A 414 20.61 10.15 7.18
N MET A 415 20.11 10.60 6.01
CA MET A 415 18.95 10.00 5.35
C MET A 415 19.19 8.53 4.95
N LEU A 416 20.35 8.21 4.37
CA LEU A 416 20.74 6.84 4.00
C LEU A 416 20.91 5.97 5.25
N MET A 417 21.49 6.50 6.32
CA MET A 417 21.65 5.79 7.59
C MET A 417 20.29 5.48 8.21
N GLY A 418 19.37 6.45 8.28
CA GLY A 418 18.01 6.27 8.76
C GLY A 418 17.24 5.21 7.96
N GLN A 419 17.33 5.23 6.62
CA GLN A 419 16.71 4.21 5.77
C GLN A 419 17.23 2.80 6.11
N ARG A 420 18.54 2.66 6.39
CA ARG A 420 19.16 1.38 6.76
C ARG A 420 18.76 0.85 8.14
N VAL A 421 18.36 1.73 9.07
CA VAL A 421 17.76 1.35 10.37
C VAL A 421 16.23 1.43 10.37
N GLY A 422 15.62 1.44 9.19
CA GLY A 422 14.18 1.24 9.03
C GLY A 422 13.32 2.49 9.29
N VAL A 423 13.90 3.69 9.32
CA VAL A 423 13.17 4.97 9.27
C VAL A 423 12.39 5.06 7.96
N ARG A 424 11.14 5.55 8.01
CA ARG A 424 10.25 5.71 6.83
C ARG A 424 9.46 7.03 6.84
N GLY A 425 9.85 7.96 7.71
CA GLY A 425 9.10 9.15 8.08
C GLY A 425 9.50 9.60 9.48
N THR A 426 9.29 10.87 9.79
CA THR A 426 9.81 11.55 10.99
C THR A 426 8.69 11.96 11.96
N PRO A 427 8.98 12.10 13.27
CA PRO A 427 10.24 11.74 13.91
C PRO A 427 10.36 10.22 14.07
N ASN A 428 11.59 9.73 14.12
CA ASN A 428 11.88 8.31 14.34
C ASN A 428 13.07 8.17 15.29
N LEU A 429 12.85 7.59 16.46
CA LEU A 429 13.78 7.66 17.58
C LEU A 429 14.28 6.26 17.96
N PHE A 430 15.48 6.18 18.50
CA PHE A 430 16.11 4.91 18.88
C PHE A 430 16.74 5.05 20.28
N VAL A 431 16.12 4.44 21.29
CA VAL A 431 16.62 4.42 22.68
C VAL A 431 17.52 3.20 22.85
N ASN A 432 18.84 3.38 22.97
CA ASN A 432 19.84 2.31 22.90
C ASN A 432 19.58 1.33 21.71
N GLY A 433 19.25 1.90 20.55
CA GLY A 433 18.90 1.16 19.33
C GLY A 433 17.46 0.63 19.23
N ARG A 434 16.64 0.71 20.29
CA ARG A 434 15.23 0.27 20.26
C ARG A 434 14.32 1.32 19.64
N GLN A 435 13.65 0.95 18.55
CA GLN A 435 12.96 1.90 17.68
C GLN A 435 11.59 2.35 18.21
N ILE A 436 11.42 3.65 18.39
CA ILE A 436 10.17 4.37 18.69
C ILE A 436 9.75 5.14 17.43
N SER A 437 8.61 4.78 16.84
CA SER A 437 8.16 5.32 15.55
C SER A 437 7.04 6.35 15.70
N GLY A 438 7.27 7.56 15.17
CA GLY A 438 6.40 8.73 15.27
C GLY A 438 6.55 9.47 16.60
N ALA A 439 5.89 10.63 16.71
CA ALA A 439 5.80 11.37 17.98
C ALA A 439 5.06 10.52 19.02
N ARG A 440 5.67 10.30 20.19
CA ARG A 440 5.11 9.54 21.30
C ARG A 440 5.21 10.34 22.60
N PRO A 441 4.30 10.12 23.57
CA PRO A 441 4.39 10.74 24.88
C PRO A 441 5.56 10.17 25.69
N PHE A 442 6.01 10.91 26.71
CA PHE A 442 7.04 10.51 27.67
C PHE A 442 6.87 9.08 28.21
N SER A 443 5.64 8.64 28.50
CA SER A 443 5.36 7.28 29.02
C SER A 443 5.87 6.14 28.11
N ALA A 444 5.90 6.35 26.79
CA ALA A 444 6.46 5.39 25.85
C ALA A 444 8.00 5.36 25.88
N PHE A 445 8.64 6.49 26.17
CA PHE A 445 10.09 6.56 26.40
C PHE A 445 10.43 5.95 27.76
N LYS A 446 9.76 6.37 28.84
CA LYS A 446 9.93 5.85 30.22
C LYS A 446 9.99 4.32 30.27
N THR A 447 8.99 3.67 29.70
CA THR A 447 8.91 2.19 29.65
C THR A 447 10.17 1.55 29.06
N ILE A 448 10.69 2.12 27.97
CA ILE A 448 11.89 1.60 27.29
C ILE A 448 13.16 2.00 28.04
N ILE A 449 13.23 3.22 28.58
CA ILE A 449 14.37 3.73 29.35
C ILE A 449 14.59 2.90 30.62
N ASP A 450 13.53 2.63 31.38
CA ASP A 450 13.59 1.82 32.61
C ASP A 450 14.02 0.36 32.30
N GLU A 451 13.63 -0.18 31.14
CA GLU A 451 14.07 -1.49 30.66
C GLU A 451 15.52 -1.50 30.15
N GLU A 452 16.04 -0.38 29.63
CA GLU A 452 17.43 -0.27 29.18
C GLU A 452 18.41 0.03 30.33
N LEU A 453 18.03 0.86 31.32
CA LEU A 453 18.85 1.13 32.51
C LEU A 453 19.23 -0.19 33.21
N LYS A 454 18.26 -1.09 33.40
CA LYS A 454 18.46 -2.44 33.96
C LYS A 454 19.38 -3.36 33.15
N LYS A 455 19.70 -3.01 31.89
CA LYS A 455 20.70 -3.70 31.07
C LYS A 455 22.05 -3.01 31.15
N VAL A 456 22.07 -1.68 31.23
CA VAL A 456 23.29 -0.91 31.44
C VAL A 456 23.91 -1.28 32.79
N GLU A 457 23.11 -1.31 33.86
CA GLU A 457 23.51 -1.77 35.20
C GLU A 457 24.20 -3.15 35.11
N LYS A 458 23.55 -4.13 34.48
CA LYS A 458 24.13 -5.48 34.30
C LYS A 458 25.40 -5.52 33.45
N LEU A 459 25.53 -4.67 32.43
CA LEU A 459 26.76 -4.58 31.63
C LEU A 459 27.91 -3.94 32.43
N VAL A 460 27.62 -2.90 33.21
CA VAL A 460 28.61 -2.18 34.03
C VAL A 460 29.08 -3.04 35.21
N SER A 461 28.16 -3.73 35.90
CA SER A 461 28.51 -4.72 36.93
C SER A 461 29.28 -5.93 36.37
N ALA A 462 29.13 -6.22 35.06
CA ALA A 462 29.97 -7.19 34.34
C ALA A 462 31.22 -6.54 33.69
N GLY A 463 31.71 -5.42 34.24
CA GLY A 463 32.97 -4.78 33.85
C GLY A 463 32.95 -3.98 32.53
N THR A 464 31.80 -3.78 31.88
CA THR A 464 31.73 -2.97 30.64
C THR A 464 31.91 -1.48 30.95
N PRO A 465 32.95 -0.78 30.45
CA PRO A 465 33.10 0.65 30.68
C PRO A 465 31.95 1.44 30.05
N MET A 466 31.47 2.49 30.72
CA MET A 466 30.30 3.26 30.27
C MET A 466 30.46 3.84 28.85
N SER A 467 31.69 4.19 28.44
CA SER A 467 32.02 4.64 27.08
C SER A 467 31.83 3.55 26.00
N LYS A 468 31.75 2.27 26.37
CA LYS A 468 31.49 1.13 25.47
C LYS A 468 30.04 0.66 25.51
N VAL A 469 29.32 0.85 26.62
CA VAL A 469 27.95 0.34 26.87
C VAL A 469 27.00 0.51 25.69
N TYR A 470 26.90 1.72 25.10
CA TYR A 470 26.00 1.95 23.95
C TYR A 470 26.33 1.03 22.78
N ASN A 471 27.61 0.95 22.41
CA ASN A 471 28.08 0.12 21.30
C ASN A 471 27.87 -1.37 21.58
N THR A 472 28.06 -1.82 22.83
CA THR A 472 27.75 -3.18 23.27
C THR A 472 26.27 -3.52 23.11
N LEU A 473 25.36 -2.64 23.58
CA LEU A 473 23.91 -2.83 23.46
C LEU A 473 23.45 -2.92 22.00
N ILE A 474 23.98 -2.07 21.12
CA ILE A 474 23.59 -2.07 19.70
C ILE A 474 24.38 -3.06 18.83
N ALA A 475 25.41 -3.76 19.36
CA ALA A 475 26.31 -4.59 18.58
C ALA A 475 25.57 -5.68 17.78
N ARG A 476 24.64 -6.40 18.42
CA ARG A 476 23.80 -7.44 17.80
C ARG A 476 22.50 -6.86 17.19
N GLY A 477 22.38 -5.54 17.13
CA GLY A 477 21.24 -4.83 16.53
C GLY A 477 21.18 -4.99 15.01
N ARG A 478 19.97 -4.94 14.44
CA ARG A 478 19.78 -5.03 12.99
C ARG A 478 20.34 -3.81 12.27
N LEU A 479 20.92 -4.04 11.11
CA LEU A 479 21.31 -3.00 10.18
C LEU A 479 21.09 -3.54 8.76
N ALA A 480 20.33 -2.84 7.92
CA ALA A 480 20.26 -3.22 6.52
C ALA A 480 21.66 -3.07 5.87
N PRO A 481 22.01 -3.89 4.87
CA PRO A 481 23.18 -3.59 4.03
C PRO A 481 23.07 -2.16 3.50
N LYS A 482 24.21 -1.52 3.18
CA LYS A 482 24.16 -0.31 2.36
C LYS A 482 23.36 -0.67 1.10
N PRO A 483 22.41 0.17 0.63
CA PRO A 483 21.83 -0.03 -0.69
C PRO A 483 22.97 -0.21 -1.69
N ARG A 484 22.93 -1.28 -2.50
CA ARG A 484 23.92 -1.43 -3.58
C ARG A 484 23.86 -0.14 -4.43
N PRO A 485 25.01 0.46 -4.81
CA PRO A 485 25.01 1.55 -5.78
C PRO A 485 24.15 1.15 -6.98
N TYR A 486 23.33 2.09 -7.48
CA TYR A 486 22.50 1.79 -8.64
C TYR A 486 23.41 1.69 -9.87
N ALA A 487 23.77 0.44 -10.22
CA ALA A 487 24.37 0.13 -11.50
C ALA A 487 23.31 0.37 -12.60
N PRO A 488 23.60 1.19 -13.62
CA PRO A 488 22.72 1.31 -14.79
C PRO A 488 22.44 -0.05 -15.43
N SER A 489 21.29 -0.19 -16.07
CA SER A 489 21.08 -1.32 -16.98
C SER A 489 21.94 -1.13 -18.23
N ASN A 490 22.55 -2.22 -18.72
CA ASN A 490 23.18 -2.23 -20.04
C ASN A 490 22.17 -2.44 -21.18
N THR A 491 20.90 -2.79 -20.88
CA THR A 491 19.86 -2.97 -21.88
C THR A 491 19.35 -1.64 -22.41
N VAL A 492 19.71 -1.33 -23.66
CA VAL A 492 19.10 -0.30 -24.50
C VAL A 492 17.74 -0.79 -24.99
N TYR A 493 16.76 0.11 -25.04
CA TYR A 493 15.46 -0.08 -25.70
C TYR A 493 15.32 0.88 -26.88
N LYS A 494 14.65 0.43 -27.95
CA LYS A 494 14.38 1.24 -29.15
C LYS A 494 13.19 2.18 -28.92
N VAL A 495 13.47 3.32 -28.28
CA VAL A 495 12.49 4.34 -27.88
C VAL A 495 12.41 5.41 -28.97
N GLU A 496 11.84 5.07 -30.12
CA GLU A 496 11.69 6.00 -31.24
C GLU A 496 10.66 7.08 -30.92
N LEU A 497 11.01 8.34 -31.15
CA LEU A 497 10.17 9.49 -30.83
C LEU A 497 9.58 10.07 -32.11
N SER A 498 8.30 10.45 -32.04
CA SER A 498 7.60 11.16 -33.11
C SER A 498 7.89 12.66 -33.09
N GLU A 499 7.64 13.36 -34.21
CA GLU A 499 7.63 14.83 -34.27
C GLU A 499 6.49 15.44 -33.43
N THR A 500 5.45 14.65 -33.17
CA THR A 500 4.37 14.99 -32.24
C THR A 500 4.81 14.92 -30.77
N THR A 501 5.91 14.24 -30.44
CA THR A 501 6.45 14.16 -29.08
C THR A 501 6.97 15.54 -28.63
N PRO A 502 6.41 16.16 -27.58
CA PRO A 502 6.96 17.39 -27.02
C PRO A 502 8.29 17.14 -26.30
N CYS A 503 9.32 17.90 -26.68
CA CYS A 503 10.63 17.94 -26.03
C CYS A 503 10.97 19.35 -25.51
N LYS A 504 11.87 19.43 -24.54
CA LYS A 504 12.43 20.65 -23.95
C LYS A 504 13.95 20.56 -23.92
N GLY A 505 14.64 21.64 -24.28
CA GLY A 505 16.09 21.65 -24.48
C GLY A 505 16.48 21.39 -25.94
N SER A 506 17.78 21.52 -26.25
CA SER A 506 18.27 21.50 -27.64
C SER A 506 18.06 20.16 -28.33
N SER A 507 17.74 20.19 -29.63
CA SER A 507 17.77 19.01 -30.51
C SER A 507 19.19 18.40 -30.66
N ASN A 508 20.24 19.19 -30.38
CA ASN A 508 21.63 18.75 -30.34
C ASN A 508 22.09 18.27 -28.94
N ALA A 509 21.18 18.08 -27.99
CA ALA A 509 21.50 17.57 -26.66
C ALA A 509 21.98 16.11 -26.71
N LEU A 510 23.13 15.86 -26.08
CA LEU A 510 23.79 14.55 -26.04
C LEU A 510 23.04 13.53 -25.15
N ILE A 511 22.23 14.02 -24.22
CA ILE A 511 21.36 13.22 -23.37
C ILE A 511 19.91 13.51 -23.75
N THR A 512 19.16 12.49 -24.15
CA THR A 512 17.69 12.53 -24.25
C THR A 512 17.11 11.71 -23.10
N VAL A 513 16.28 12.35 -22.27
CA VAL A 513 15.51 11.68 -21.22
C VAL A 513 14.05 11.63 -21.65
N VAL A 514 13.57 10.45 -22.03
CA VAL A 514 12.17 10.21 -22.39
C VAL A 514 11.40 9.83 -21.13
N GLU A 515 10.31 10.51 -20.82
CA GLU A 515 9.34 10.12 -19.78
C GLU A 515 8.02 9.65 -20.41
N PHE A 516 7.64 8.41 -20.13
CA PHE A 516 6.28 7.92 -20.34
C PHE A 516 5.43 8.27 -19.11
N SER A 517 4.52 9.23 -19.27
CA SER A 517 3.90 9.93 -18.13
C SER A 517 2.37 10.06 -18.22
N ASP A 518 1.77 10.58 -17.15
CA ASP A 518 0.34 10.71 -16.94
C ASP A 518 0.07 11.87 -15.95
N PHE A 519 -0.77 12.83 -16.36
CA PHE A 519 -1.05 14.06 -15.61
C PHE A 519 -1.86 13.88 -14.31
N GLU A 520 -2.63 12.80 -14.15
CA GLU A 520 -3.28 12.44 -12.88
C GLU A 520 -2.40 11.56 -11.99
N CYS A 521 -1.36 10.91 -12.54
CA CYS A 521 -0.49 10.04 -11.78
C CYS A 521 0.35 10.80 -10.73
N PRO A 522 0.15 10.55 -9.41
CA PRO A 522 0.85 11.28 -8.35
C PRO A 522 2.34 10.91 -8.26
N PHE A 523 2.78 9.86 -8.94
CA PHE A 523 4.20 9.54 -9.07
C PHE A 523 4.89 10.36 -10.16
N CYS A 524 4.21 10.67 -11.27
CA CYS A 524 4.72 11.55 -12.32
C CYS A 524 4.94 12.97 -11.76
N ARG A 525 3.93 13.53 -11.08
CA ARG A 525 4.06 14.79 -10.32
C ARG A 525 5.28 14.80 -9.37
N ARG A 526 5.60 13.66 -8.75
CA ARG A 526 6.77 13.53 -7.84
C ARG A 526 8.10 13.48 -8.59
N ALA A 527 8.13 13.05 -9.84
CA ALA A 527 9.35 12.99 -10.64
C ALA A 527 9.82 14.37 -11.13
N LEU A 528 8.92 15.36 -11.25
CA LEU A 528 9.25 16.71 -11.69
C LEU A 528 10.42 17.35 -10.93
N GLY A 529 10.54 17.10 -9.62
CA GLY A 529 11.68 17.57 -8.82
C GLY A 529 13.01 16.91 -9.20
N THR A 530 12.99 15.65 -9.61
CA THR A 530 14.17 14.97 -10.17
C THR A 530 14.48 15.50 -11.57
N LEU A 531 13.47 15.71 -12.43
CA LEU A 531 13.67 16.22 -13.78
C LEU A 531 14.27 17.64 -13.77
N LYS A 532 13.73 18.56 -12.96
CA LYS A 532 14.26 19.93 -12.84
C LYS A 532 15.70 19.96 -12.29
N GLN A 533 16.11 18.96 -11.50
CA GLN A 533 17.51 18.78 -11.10
C GLN A 533 18.38 18.28 -12.26
N ILE A 534 17.87 17.39 -13.11
CA ILE A 534 18.58 16.90 -14.32
C ILE A 534 18.75 18.03 -15.34
N GLU A 535 17.70 18.82 -15.59
CA GLU A 535 17.75 20.01 -16.45
C GLU A 535 18.81 21.02 -15.98
N LYS A 536 18.94 21.21 -14.67
CA LYS A 536 19.95 22.09 -14.07
C LYS A 536 21.36 21.53 -14.21
N ASP A 537 21.59 20.29 -13.75
CA ASP A 537 22.94 19.74 -13.63
C ASP A 537 23.55 19.31 -14.97
N PHE A 538 22.71 19.14 -16.00
CA PHE A 538 23.12 18.82 -17.38
C PHE A 538 22.67 19.90 -18.37
N ALA A 539 22.58 21.17 -17.93
CA ALA A 539 22.19 22.31 -18.76
C ALA A 539 22.95 22.35 -20.10
N GLY A 540 22.23 22.61 -21.20
CA GLY A 540 22.77 22.55 -22.57
C GLY A 540 23.11 21.15 -23.10
N LYS A 541 23.40 20.17 -22.23
CA LYS A 541 23.71 18.77 -22.60
C LYS A 541 22.50 17.84 -22.60
N VAL A 542 21.39 18.20 -21.96
CA VAL A 542 20.17 17.38 -21.86
C VAL A 542 18.96 17.98 -22.57
N ARG A 543 18.12 17.10 -23.13
CA ARG A 543 16.72 17.38 -23.49
C ARG A 543 15.78 16.40 -22.80
N ILE A 544 14.63 16.88 -22.34
CA ILE A 544 13.56 16.07 -21.74
C ILE A 544 12.43 15.93 -22.75
N CYS A 545 11.94 14.72 -23.01
CA CYS A 545 10.85 14.46 -23.95
C CYS A 545 9.71 13.71 -23.25
N TYR A 546 8.47 14.16 -23.45
CA TYR A 546 7.29 13.68 -22.73
C TYR A 546 6.38 12.88 -23.66
N VAL A 547 6.11 11.62 -23.31
CA VAL A 547 5.34 10.66 -24.12
C VAL A 547 4.07 10.26 -23.36
N GLN A 548 2.93 10.34 -24.04
CA GLN A 548 1.60 10.21 -23.45
C GLN A 548 1.27 8.75 -23.09
N ASN A 549 1.27 8.42 -21.80
CA ASN A 549 0.90 7.09 -21.32
C ASN A 549 -0.24 7.17 -20.28
N PRO A 550 -1.40 7.77 -20.61
CA PRO A 550 -2.51 7.94 -19.68
C PRO A 550 -3.10 6.58 -19.27
N LEU A 551 -3.21 6.36 -17.97
CA LEU A 551 -3.61 5.07 -17.41
C LEU A 551 -5.15 4.94 -17.34
N PRO A 552 -5.73 3.79 -17.73
CA PRO A 552 -7.19 3.64 -17.91
C PRO A 552 -8.02 3.62 -16.61
N PHE A 553 -7.39 3.85 -15.46
CA PHE A 553 -8.04 4.02 -14.16
C PHE A 553 -7.95 5.46 -13.62
N HIS A 554 -7.33 6.36 -14.36
CA HIS A 554 -7.33 7.79 -14.16
C HIS A 554 -8.40 8.41 -15.08
N ARG A 555 -9.43 9.03 -14.50
CA ARG A 555 -10.68 9.42 -15.19
C ARG A 555 -10.47 10.49 -16.26
N HIS A 556 -9.51 11.37 -16.02
CA HIS A 556 -9.23 12.57 -16.80
C HIS A 556 -7.90 12.46 -17.56
N ALA A 557 -7.02 11.49 -17.27
CA ALA A 557 -5.71 11.35 -17.90
C ALA A 557 -5.72 11.38 -19.46
N LYS A 558 -6.63 10.67 -20.16
CA LYS A 558 -6.72 10.76 -21.64
C LYS A 558 -7.13 12.17 -22.10
N SER A 559 -8.06 12.83 -21.40
CA SER A 559 -8.44 14.21 -21.72
C SER A 559 -7.32 15.22 -21.43
N ALA A 560 -6.55 15.04 -20.35
CA ALA A 560 -5.39 15.86 -20.01
C ALA A 560 -4.28 15.72 -21.06
N ALA A 561 -4.05 14.50 -21.55
CA ALA A 561 -3.14 14.23 -22.66
C ALA A 561 -3.58 14.98 -23.93
N ILE A 562 -4.87 14.91 -24.32
CA ILE A 562 -5.42 15.61 -25.49
C ILE A 562 -5.18 17.13 -25.38
N VAL A 563 -5.60 17.78 -24.29
CA VAL A 563 -5.45 19.25 -24.16
C VAL A 563 -3.98 19.67 -24.07
N SER A 564 -3.08 18.82 -23.56
CA SER A 564 -1.64 19.09 -23.61
C SER A 564 -1.09 19.05 -25.04
N LEU A 565 -1.53 18.09 -25.87
CA LEU A 565 -1.12 18.01 -27.28
C LEU A 565 -1.68 19.18 -28.11
N TRP A 566 -2.91 19.62 -27.85
CA TRP A 566 -3.45 20.87 -28.40
C TRP A 566 -2.59 22.08 -28.00
N ALA A 567 -2.21 22.18 -26.72
CA ALA A 567 -1.31 23.24 -26.26
C ALA A 567 0.09 23.17 -26.93
N LYS A 568 0.57 21.99 -27.36
CA LYS A 568 1.79 21.87 -28.19
C LYS A 568 1.65 22.57 -29.54
N GLU A 569 0.51 22.42 -30.21
CA GLU A 569 0.24 23.08 -31.50
C GLU A 569 0.17 24.61 -31.36
N LYS A 570 -0.19 25.10 -30.17
CA LYS A 570 -0.17 26.53 -29.80
C LYS A 570 1.16 26.99 -29.18
N GLY A 571 2.22 26.16 -29.21
CA GLY A 571 3.54 26.47 -28.65
C GLY A 571 3.64 26.48 -27.12
N LYS A 572 2.56 26.15 -26.41
CA LYS A 572 2.37 26.26 -24.95
C LYS A 572 2.39 24.94 -24.18
N PHE A 573 2.99 23.88 -24.74
CA PHE A 573 3.00 22.56 -24.11
C PHE A 573 3.54 22.59 -22.68
N TRP A 574 4.68 23.25 -22.44
CA TRP A 574 5.40 23.14 -21.17
C TRP A 574 4.75 23.96 -20.05
N GLU A 575 4.17 25.12 -20.36
CA GLU A 575 3.37 25.89 -19.42
C GLU A 575 2.06 25.16 -19.07
N PHE A 576 1.39 24.58 -20.05
CA PHE A 576 0.16 23.80 -19.84
C PHE A 576 0.44 22.51 -19.05
N HIS A 577 1.54 21.82 -19.36
CA HIS A 577 2.06 20.64 -18.64
C HIS A 577 2.28 20.92 -17.15
N ASP A 578 3.01 21.98 -16.81
CA ASP A 578 3.26 22.33 -15.40
C ASP A 578 1.96 22.70 -14.68
N LYS A 579 1.05 23.43 -15.34
CA LYS A 579 -0.28 23.76 -14.80
C LYS A 579 -1.16 22.52 -14.58
N LEU A 580 -1.11 21.52 -15.46
CA LEU A 580 -1.78 20.23 -15.26
C LEU A 580 -1.21 19.50 -14.04
N PHE A 581 0.11 19.46 -13.86
CA PHE A 581 0.72 18.79 -12.70
C PHE A 581 0.57 19.54 -11.37
N GLU A 582 0.47 20.87 -11.38
CA GLU A 582 0.01 21.64 -10.22
C GLU A 582 -1.38 21.18 -9.77
N ASN A 583 -2.29 21.01 -10.74
CA ASN A 583 -3.70 20.65 -10.58
C ASN A 583 -4.01 19.13 -10.63
N ASN A 584 -2.98 18.28 -10.58
CA ASN A 584 -2.97 16.80 -10.73
C ASN A 584 -4.07 15.97 -9.99
N ARG A 585 -4.88 16.54 -9.11
CA ARG A 585 -6.02 15.88 -8.42
C ARG A 585 -7.39 16.50 -8.68
N GLY A 586 -7.45 17.55 -9.50
CA GLY A 586 -8.66 18.31 -9.82
C GLY A 586 -8.75 18.63 -11.32
N LEU A 587 -8.26 17.70 -12.15
CA LEU A 587 -8.33 17.79 -13.61
C LEU A 587 -9.75 17.48 -14.11
N GLY A 588 -10.13 18.08 -15.23
CA GLY A 588 -11.48 18.07 -15.78
C GLY A 588 -11.72 19.33 -16.62
N LEU A 589 -12.81 19.35 -17.40
CA LEU A 589 -13.05 20.36 -18.44
C LEU A 589 -12.86 21.80 -17.96
N GLU A 590 -13.57 22.19 -16.90
CA GLU A 590 -13.50 23.57 -16.38
C GLU A 590 -12.11 23.95 -15.86
N LYS A 591 -11.34 23.00 -15.31
CA LYS A 591 -9.94 23.25 -14.95
C LYS A 591 -9.05 23.39 -16.18
N TYR A 592 -9.32 22.67 -17.27
CA TYR A 592 -8.58 22.87 -18.53
C TYR A 592 -8.88 24.24 -19.15
N LYS A 593 -10.14 24.70 -19.10
CA LYS A 593 -10.55 26.05 -19.54
C LYS A 593 -9.88 27.14 -18.71
N GLU A 594 -9.83 26.98 -17.38
CA GLU A 594 -9.11 27.89 -16.47
C GLU A 594 -7.63 27.97 -16.83
N ILE A 595 -6.98 26.82 -17.06
CA ILE A 595 -5.57 26.77 -17.47
C ILE A 595 -5.37 27.44 -18.84
N ALA A 596 -6.24 27.16 -19.83
CA ALA A 596 -6.18 27.79 -21.15
C ALA A 596 -6.30 29.32 -21.07
N LYS A 597 -7.31 29.85 -20.36
CA LYS A 597 -7.45 31.29 -20.10
C LYS A 597 -6.21 31.88 -19.43
N SER A 598 -5.64 31.20 -18.44
CA SER A 598 -4.43 31.65 -17.73
C SER A 598 -3.15 31.66 -18.59
N LEU A 599 -3.20 31.09 -19.80
CA LEU A 599 -2.09 31.02 -20.75
C LEU A 599 -2.40 31.77 -22.07
N GLY A 600 -3.51 32.52 -22.14
CA GLY A 600 -3.93 33.26 -23.34
C GLY A 600 -4.48 32.39 -24.48
N LEU A 601 -4.97 31.19 -24.16
CA LEU A 601 -5.50 30.23 -25.14
C LEU A 601 -7.04 30.15 -25.07
N ASP A 602 -7.70 29.98 -26.22
CA ASP A 602 -9.16 29.93 -26.31
C ASP A 602 -9.77 28.63 -25.75
N PRO A 603 -10.69 28.71 -24.77
CA PRO A 603 -11.50 27.57 -24.32
C PRO A 603 -12.36 26.90 -25.38
N ALA A 604 -12.85 27.61 -26.41
CA ALA A 604 -13.71 27.03 -27.44
C ALA A 604 -12.91 26.18 -28.45
N GLU A 605 -11.71 26.62 -28.84
CA GLU A 605 -10.72 25.78 -29.52
C GLU A 605 -10.37 24.53 -28.70
N LEU A 606 -10.17 24.65 -27.38
CA LEU A 606 -9.90 23.51 -26.50
C LEU A 606 -11.04 22.49 -26.52
N GLU A 607 -12.29 22.94 -26.49
CA GLU A 607 -13.46 22.05 -26.58
C GLU A 607 -13.62 21.37 -27.94
N LYS A 608 -13.23 22.05 -29.04
CA LYS A 608 -13.13 21.44 -30.38
C LYS A 608 -12.02 20.37 -30.39
N ALA A 609 -10.83 20.72 -29.89
CA ALA A 609 -9.68 19.83 -29.81
C ALA A 609 -9.93 18.57 -28.95
N MET A 610 -10.72 18.68 -27.88
CA MET A 610 -11.12 17.52 -27.06
C MET A 610 -11.99 16.49 -27.81
N LYS A 611 -12.55 16.85 -28.98
CA LYS A 611 -13.36 15.98 -29.85
C LYS A 611 -12.58 15.48 -31.09
N ASP A 612 -11.40 16.03 -31.36
CA ASP A 612 -10.60 15.73 -32.56
C ASP A 612 -9.90 14.36 -32.45
N PRO A 613 -10.15 13.42 -33.40
CA PRO A 613 -9.54 12.10 -33.38
C PRO A 613 -8.01 12.10 -33.58
N LYS A 614 -7.39 13.19 -34.07
CA LYS A 614 -5.92 13.25 -34.29
C LYS A 614 -5.14 13.05 -32.99
N TYR A 615 -5.57 13.67 -31.89
CA TYR A 615 -4.91 13.52 -30.60
C TYR A 615 -5.09 12.12 -30.01
N ALA A 616 -6.26 11.49 -30.26
CA ALA A 616 -6.47 10.10 -29.88
C ALA A 616 -5.50 9.16 -30.61
N LYS A 617 -5.28 9.36 -31.92
CA LYS A 617 -4.28 8.61 -32.71
C LYS A 617 -2.87 8.78 -32.15
N ILE A 618 -2.45 10.01 -31.81
CA ILE A 618 -1.13 10.28 -31.20
C ILE A 618 -0.97 9.53 -29.86
N ILE A 619 -1.95 9.65 -28.96
CA ILE A 619 -1.92 8.98 -27.65
C ILE A 619 -1.87 7.45 -27.79
N GLU A 620 -2.50 6.90 -28.82
CA GLU A 620 -2.52 5.45 -29.05
C GLU A 620 -1.21 4.93 -29.66
N ALA A 621 -0.51 5.74 -30.47
CA ALA A 621 0.87 5.49 -30.89
C ALA A 621 1.85 5.58 -29.72
N ASP A 622 1.74 6.60 -28.87
CA ASP A 622 2.56 6.77 -27.66
C ASP A 622 2.37 5.59 -26.68
N GLN A 623 1.14 5.10 -26.50
CA GLN A 623 0.83 3.90 -25.70
C GLN A 623 1.36 2.60 -26.33
N GLU A 624 1.35 2.49 -27.66
CA GLU A 624 1.95 1.33 -28.35
C GLU A 624 3.47 1.33 -28.19
N LEU A 625 4.14 2.46 -28.43
CA LEU A 625 5.55 2.66 -28.12
C LEU A 625 5.84 2.29 -26.67
N ALA A 626 5.06 2.81 -25.72
CA ALA A 626 5.22 2.55 -24.29
C ALA A 626 5.26 1.05 -23.99
N ALA A 627 4.29 0.28 -24.49
CA ALA A 627 4.25 -1.16 -24.22
C ALA A 627 5.26 -1.97 -25.08
N ASN A 628 5.65 -1.48 -26.26
CA ASN A 628 6.78 -2.01 -27.05
C ASN A 628 8.13 -1.85 -26.34
N VAL A 629 8.34 -0.82 -25.51
CA VAL A 629 9.52 -0.69 -24.61
C VAL A 629 9.22 -1.15 -23.16
N GLY A 630 8.04 -1.73 -22.93
CA GLY A 630 7.60 -2.29 -21.65
C GLY A 630 7.39 -1.27 -20.53
N ALA A 631 7.12 -0.01 -20.84
CA ALA A 631 6.68 1.04 -19.92
C ALA A 631 5.22 0.83 -19.48
N ARG A 632 4.94 -0.30 -18.84
CA ARG A 632 3.59 -0.78 -18.44
C ARG A 632 2.97 -0.02 -17.24
N GLY A 633 3.15 1.30 -17.18
CA GLY A 633 2.75 2.18 -16.08
C GLY A 633 3.61 3.44 -16.03
N THR A 634 3.21 4.42 -15.21
CA THR A 634 3.86 5.74 -15.19
C THR A 634 4.37 6.15 -13.79
N PRO A 635 5.47 6.93 -13.70
CA PRO A 635 6.35 7.28 -14.81
C PRO A 635 7.36 6.14 -15.12
N ASN A 636 7.71 5.98 -16.39
CA ASN A 636 8.89 5.21 -16.82
C ASN A 636 9.82 6.12 -17.60
N PHE A 637 11.12 6.03 -17.35
CA PHE A 637 12.13 6.89 -17.96
C PHE A 637 13.07 6.08 -18.85
N PHE A 638 13.57 6.69 -19.92
CA PHE A 638 14.64 6.15 -20.75
C PHE A 638 15.68 7.23 -21.03
N ILE A 639 16.92 7.02 -20.58
CA ILE A 639 18.06 7.91 -20.83
C ILE A 639 18.85 7.32 -21.99
N ASN A 640 18.78 7.90 -23.20
CA ASN A 640 19.37 7.33 -24.41
C ASN A 640 19.06 5.82 -24.56
N GLY A 641 17.77 5.46 -24.39
CA GLY A 641 17.28 4.08 -24.41
C GLY A 641 17.50 3.25 -23.13
N ILE A 642 18.29 3.71 -22.14
CA ILE A 642 18.48 2.98 -20.87
C ILE A 642 17.34 3.25 -19.90
N LYS A 643 16.62 2.19 -19.52
CA LYS A 643 15.37 2.24 -18.76
C LYS A 643 15.55 2.42 -17.24
N ILE A 644 14.82 3.38 -16.66
CA ILE A 644 14.64 3.58 -15.21
C ILE A 644 13.15 3.55 -14.85
N ILE A 645 12.78 2.72 -13.87
CA ILE A 645 11.37 2.43 -13.53
C ILE A 645 10.90 3.21 -12.29
N GLY A 646 9.87 4.04 -12.48
CA GLY A 646 9.19 4.81 -11.43
C GLY A 646 9.91 6.10 -11.05
N ALA A 647 9.21 6.99 -10.34
CA ALA A 647 9.78 8.24 -9.84
C ALA A 647 10.83 7.99 -8.73
N ARG A 648 12.11 7.91 -9.13
CA ARG A 648 13.29 7.77 -8.26
C ARG A 648 13.91 9.13 -7.92
N PRO A 649 14.72 9.24 -6.85
CA PRO A 649 15.55 10.40 -6.60
C PRO A 649 16.65 10.57 -7.67
N TYR A 650 17.11 11.80 -7.89
CA TYR A 650 18.19 12.15 -8.82
C TYR A 650 19.44 11.24 -8.73
N ALA A 651 19.84 10.83 -7.52
CA ALA A 651 20.97 9.92 -7.31
C ALA A 651 20.83 8.51 -7.94
N HIS A 652 19.64 8.10 -8.41
CA HIS A 652 19.47 6.91 -9.26
C HIS A 652 19.61 7.22 -10.76
N PHE A 653 19.39 8.47 -11.18
CA PHE A 653 19.52 8.87 -12.59
C PHE A 653 20.98 9.20 -12.91
N LYS A 654 21.69 9.90 -12.02
CA LYS A 654 23.05 10.42 -12.30
C LYS A 654 24.04 9.38 -12.85
N PRO A 655 24.17 8.16 -12.29
CA PRO A 655 25.09 7.15 -12.84
C PRO A 655 24.80 6.76 -14.30
N THR A 656 23.52 6.77 -14.70
CA THR A 656 23.12 6.52 -16.09
C THR A 656 23.32 7.77 -16.97
N LEU A 657 23.03 8.97 -16.45
CA LEU A 657 23.25 10.23 -17.17
C LEU A 657 24.74 10.43 -17.49
N ASP A 658 25.62 10.24 -16.50
CA ASP A 658 27.08 10.34 -16.65
C ASP A 658 27.60 9.33 -17.69
N ALA A 659 27.18 8.07 -17.60
CA ALA A 659 27.60 7.00 -18.51
C ALA A 659 27.07 7.20 -19.94
N GLN A 660 25.84 7.69 -20.10
CA GLN A 660 25.26 7.95 -21.43
C GLN A 660 25.77 9.24 -22.07
N LEU A 661 26.14 10.24 -21.26
CA LEU A 661 26.85 11.41 -21.75
C LEU A 661 28.23 11.03 -22.32
N LYS A 662 29.01 10.22 -21.59
CA LYS A 662 30.31 9.75 -22.09
C LYS A 662 30.19 9.02 -23.43
N LYS A 663 29.24 8.09 -23.56
CA LYS A 663 28.97 7.38 -24.83
C LYS A 663 28.56 8.32 -25.97
N ALA A 664 27.76 9.34 -25.67
CA ALA A 664 27.38 10.35 -26.64
C ALA A 664 28.57 11.20 -27.09
N GLU A 665 29.41 11.65 -26.16
CA GLU A 665 30.65 12.40 -26.45
C GLU A 665 31.66 11.56 -27.26
N GLU A 666 31.74 10.25 -27.01
CA GLU A 666 32.52 9.29 -27.81
C GLU A 666 31.98 9.12 -29.25
N LEU A 667 30.66 9.11 -29.45
CA LEU A 667 30.07 9.06 -30.80
C LEU A 667 30.28 10.37 -31.56
N VAL A 668 30.21 11.54 -30.91
CA VAL A 668 30.55 12.83 -31.53
C VAL A 668 32.01 12.86 -31.97
N LYS A 669 32.94 12.35 -31.15
CA LYS A 669 34.37 12.19 -31.52
C LYS A 669 34.59 11.26 -32.71
N LYS A 670 33.66 10.33 -32.96
CA LYS A 670 33.64 9.44 -34.15
C LYS A 670 32.82 10.02 -35.33
N GLY A 671 32.65 11.34 -35.38
CA GLY A 671 31.96 12.04 -36.49
C GLY A 671 30.43 11.97 -36.46
N THR A 672 29.80 11.40 -35.44
CA THR A 672 28.32 11.37 -35.36
C THR A 672 27.78 12.76 -35.05
N SER A 673 27.05 13.35 -36.00
CA SER A 673 26.38 14.65 -35.82
C SER A 673 25.46 14.67 -34.59
N LYS A 674 25.51 15.75 -33.79
CA LYS A 674 24.85 15.84 -32.47
C LYS A 674 23.35 15.52 -32.51
N ASN A 675 22.63 16.00 -33.52
CA ASN A 675 21.22 15.72 -33.77
C ASN A 675 20.90 14.23 -34.09
N LYS A 676 21.87 13.43 -34.54
CA LYS A 676 21.72 11.99 -34.81
C LYS A 676 22.13 11.08 -33.65
N ILE A 677 22.83 11.62 -32.63
CA ILE A 677 23.35 10.86 -31.47
C ILE A 677 22.28 10.01 -30.78
N TYR A 678 21.08 10.57 -30.55
CA TYR A 678 20.00 9.81 -29.91
C TYR A 678 19.57 8.59 -30.73
N ALA A 679 19.37 8.78 -32.05
CA ALA A 679 18.99 7.70 -32.96
C ALA A 679 20.08 6.62 -33.04
N ALA A 680 21.35 7.01 -33.11
CA ALA A 680 22.48 6.09 -33.09
C ALA A 680 22.53 5.26 -31.78
N LEU A 681 22.31 5.88 -30.62
CA LEU A 681 22.34 5.20 -29.33
C LEU A 681 21.17 4.23 -29.09
N ILE A 682 20.04 4.39 -29.79
CA ILE A 682 18.87 3.48 -29.67
C ILE A 682 18.68 2.52 -30.85
N LYS A 683 19.48 2.63 -31.92
CA LYS A 683 19.31 1.93 -33.20
C LYS A 683 19.07 0.43 -33.01
N ASP A 684 20.01 -0.22 -32.34
CA ASP A 684 20.01 -1.68 -32.08
C ASP A 684 19.36 -2.01 -30.72
N GLY A 685 18.51 -1.10 -30.23
CA GLY A 685 17.80 -1.22 -28.96
C GLY A 685 16.72 -2.31 -28.98
N LYS A 686 16.47 -2.90 -27.82
CA LYS A 686 15.44 -3.94 -27.68
C LYS A 686 14.02 -3.37 -27.85
N THR A 687 13.22 -4.04 -28.67
CA THR A 687 11.75 -4.00 -28.62
C THR A 687 11.21 -5.23 -27.88
N LEU A 688 9.98 -5.14 -27.41
CA LEU A 688 9.18 -6.30 -26.99
C LEU A 688 8.28 -6.75 -28.15
N PRO A 689 8.00 -8.05 -28.31
CA PRO A 689 7.08 -8.53 -29.33
C PRO A 689 5.69 -7.93 -29.09
N GLY A 690 5.05 -7.44 -30.16
CA GLY A 690 3.69 -6.90 -30.11
C GLY A 690 2.62 -7.96 -29.81
N PRO A 691 1.34 -7.70 -30.11
CA PRO A 691 0.30 -8.72 -30.03
C PRO A 691 0.63 -9.89 -30.96
N HIS A 692 0.73 -11.09 -30.40
CA HIS A 692 1.08 -12.32 -31.11
C HIS A 692 0.33 -13.52 -30.54
N LEU A 693 0.40 -14.63 -31.27
CA LEU A 693 -0.05 -15.95 -30.86
C LEU A 693 1.16 -16.74 -30.37
N ASP A 694 0.99 -17.50 -29.28
CA ASP A 694 2.03 -18.39 -28.76
C ASP A 694 2.40 -19.47 -29.78
N ASP A 695 3.67 -19.87 -29.85
CA ASP A 695 4.15 -20.87 -30.81
C ASP A 695 3.45 -22.23 -30.61
N LYS A 696 3.13 -22.55 -29.35
CA LYS A 696 2.35 -23.74 -29.00
C LYS A 696 0.86 -23.58 -29.35
N LYS A 697 0.38 -24.41 -30.27
CA LYS A 697 -1.05 -24.73 -30.41
C LYS A 697 -1.46 -25.72 -29.31
N HIS A 698 -2.65 -25.51 -28.77
CA HIS A 698 -3.31 -26.39 -27.81
C HIS A 698 -4.64 -26.87 -28.39
N GLU A 699 -4.98 -28.12 -28.12
CA GLU A 699 -6.32 -28.64 -28.26
C GLU A 699 -7.21 -28.08 -27.13
N ILE A 700 -8.36 -27.52 -27.49
CA ILE A 700 -9.30 -26.87 -26.58
C ILE A 700 -10.71 -27.28 -27.02
N PRO A 701 -11.32 -28.33 -26.43
CA PRO A 701 -12.66 -28.77 -26.80
C PRO A 701 -13.71 -27.67 -26.59
N THR A 702 -14.37 -27.29 -27.68
CA THR A 702 -15.43 -26.25 -27.72
C THR A 702 -16.84 -26.84 -27.73
N GLU A 703 -16.98 -28.15 -27.89
CA GLU A 703 -18.27 -28.84 -27.88
C GLU A 703 -19.03 -28.62 -26.55
N GLY A 704 -20.36 -28.56 -26.61
CA GLY A 704 -21.26 -28.30 -25.48
C GLY A 704 -20.96 -27.01 -24.71
N SER A 705 -20.14 -26.10 -25.26
CA SER A 705 -19.65 -24.92 -24.57
C SER A 705 -20.36 -23.66 -25.08
N PRO A 706 -20.70 -22.70 -24.20
CA PRO A 706 -21.43 -21.51 -24.61
C PRO A 706 -20.64 -20.67 -25.61
N HIS A 707 -21.21 -20.39 -26.78
CA HIS A 707 -20.55 -19.66 -27.84
C HIS A 707 -21.51 -18.73 -28.62
N LYS A 708 -20.97 -17.88 -29.49
CA LYS A 708 -21.70 -17.01 -30.42
C LYS A 708 -20.88 -16.69 -31.68
N GLY A 709 -21.55 -16.30 -32.76
CA GLY A 709 -20.97 -16.20 -34.09
C GLY A 709 -21.03 -17.55 -34.83
N ASP A 710 -20.92 -17.52 -36.15
CA ASP A 710 -21.16 -18.66 -37.04
C ASP A 710 -20.36 -19.91 -36.63
N ASP A 711 -20.98 -21.09 -36.72
CA ASP A 711 -20.37 -22.34 -36.25
C ASP A 711 -19.08 -22.71 -36.99
N ASP A 712 -19.04 -22.44 -38.30
CA ASP A 712 -17.93 -22.68 -39.23
C ASP A 712 -16.90 -21.53 -39.31
N ALA A 713 -17.00 -20.53 -38.42
CA ALA A 713 -16.17 -19.34 -38.49
C ALA A 713 -14.66 -19.67 -38.37
N LYS A 714 -13.88 -19.23 -39.37
CA LYS A 714 -12.43 -19.51 -39.52
C LYS A 714 -11.56 -19.11 -38.32
N VAL A 715 -12.04 -18.22 -37.45
CA VAL A 715 -11.35 -17.78 -36.25
C VAL A 715 -12.19 -18.08 -35.01
N VAL A 716 -11.71 -19.02 -34.18
CA VAL A 716 -12.30 -19.39 -32.89
C VAL A 716 -11.53 -18.71 -31.76
N LEU A 717 -12.15 -17.73 -31.10
CA LEU A 717 -11.65 -17.02 -29.94
C LEU A 717 -12.24 -17.63 -28.66
N VAL A 718 -11.40 -18.32 -27.88
CA VAL A 718 -11.80 -18.93 -26.60
C VAL A 718 -11.37 -18.02 -25.44
N GLU A 719 -12.31 -17.60 -24.58
CA GLU A 719 -12.03 -16.86 -23.34
C GLU A 719 -12.18 -17.78 -22.11
N PHE A 720 -11.09 -18.01 -21.39
CA PHE A 720 -11.12 -18.53 -20.02
C PHE A 720 -11.40 -17.39 -19.05
N SER A 721 -12.59 -17.41 -18.43
CA SER A 721 -13.15 -16.27 -17.73
C SER A 721 -13.74 -16.59 -16.34
N ASP A 722 -13.98 -15.55 -15.57
CA ASP A 722 -14.50 -15.59 -14.20
C ASP A 722 -15.48 -14.43 -13.99
N PHE A 723 -16.74 -14.74 -13.68
CA PHE A 723 -17.79 -13.76 -13.51
C PHE A 723 -17.55 -12.74 -12.39
N GLN A 724 -16.78 -13.05 -11.35
CA GLN A 724 -16.38 -12.10 -10.30
C GLN A 724 -15.14 -11.28 -10.68
N CYS A 725 -14.36 -11.71 -11.66
CA CYS A 725 -13.10 -11.07 -11.99
C CYS A 725 -13.31 -9.65 -12.55
N PRO A 726 -12.71 -8.61 -11.92
CA PRO A 726 -12.82 -7.23 -12.37
C PRO A 726 -12.01 -6.92 -13.63
N PHE A 727 -11.35 -7.91 -14.25
CA PHE A 727 -10.68 -7.79 -15.55
C PHE A 727 -11.49 -8.44 -16.66
N CYS A 728 -12.10 -9.62 -16.43
CA CYS A 728 -13.07 -10.25 -17.33
C CYS A 728 -14.21 -9.28 -17.68
N SER A 729 -14.78 -8.67 -16.65
CA SER A 729 -15.80 -7.62 -16.74
C SER A 729 -15.37 -6.33 -17.49
N ARG A 730 -14.12 -6.20 -17.95
CA ARG A 730 -13.65 -5.08 -18.80
C ARG A 730 -13.35 -5.50 -20.24
N VAL A 731 -13.20 -6.80 -20.50
CA VAL A 731 -12.95 -7.32 -21.85
C VAL A 731 -14.25 -7.74 -22.55
N THR A 732 -15.38 -7.80 -21.84
CA THR A 732 -16.71 -8.05 -22.46
C THR A 732 -16.99 -7.09 -23.61
N SER A 733 -16.78 -5.77 -23.43
CA SER A 733 -16.96 -4.77 -24.50
C SER A 733 -15.92 -4.89 -25.62
N VAL A 734 -14.73 -5.44 -25.34
CA VAL A 734 -13.70 -5.72 -26.36
C VAL A 734 -14.08 -6.95 -27.19
N VAL A 735 -14.58 -8.00 -26.55
CA VAL A 735 -15.12 -9.19 -27.22
C VAL A 735 -16.36 -8.83 -28.06
N GLU A 736 -17.21 -7.92 -27.55
CA GLU A 736 -18.33 -7.36 -28.30
C GLU A 736 -17.89 -6.54 -29.53
N GLU A 737 -16.87 -5.66 -29.39
CA GLU A 737 -16.29 -4.92 -30.52
C GLU A 737 -15.70 -5.87 -31.58
N LEU A 738 -15.10 -6.99 -31.15
CA LEU A 738 -14.56 -8.00 -32.06
C LEU A 738 -15.66 -8.81 -32.75
N SER A 739 -16.71 -9.25 -32.05
CA SER A 739 -17.88 -9.89 -32.68
C SER A 739 -18.54 -8.97 -33.71
N LYS A 740 -18.66 -7.67 -33.42
CA LYS A 740 -19.21 -6.67 -34.35
C LYS A 740 -18.30 -6.38 -35.54
N ALA A 741 -16.98 -6.49 -35.38
CA ALA A 741 -16.01 -6.29 -36.47
C ALA A 741 -15.86 -7.51 -37.39
N TYR A 742 -16.19 -8.71 -36.93
CA TYR A 742 -15.92 -9.97 -37.62
C TYR A 742 -17.12 -10.95 -37.63
N PRO A 743 -18.36 -10.50 -37.97
CA PRO A 743 -19.59 -11.26 -37.71
C PRO A 743 -19.57 -12.68 -38.28
N LYS A 744 -19.11 -12.87 -39.52
CA LYS A 744 -18.99 -14.18 -40.20
C LYS A 744 -17.61 -14.86 -40.08
N LYS A 745 -16.67 -14.25 -39.36
CA LYS A 745 -15.27 -14.72 -39.26
C LYS A 745 -14.89 -15.16 -37.86
N LEU A 746 -15.61 -14.73 -36.83
CA LEU A 746 -15.25 -14.92 -35.42
C LEU A 746 -16.30 -15.67 -34.58
N LYS A 747 -16.05 -16.94 -34.27
CA LYS A 747 -16.76 -17.69 -33.22
C LYS A 747 -16.13 -17.39 -31.87
N VAL A 748 -16.90 -16.88 -30.93
CA VAL A 748 -16.47 -16.58 -29.56
C VAL A 748 -16.98 -17.68 -28.63
N VAL A 749 -16.09 -18.39 -27.95
CA VAL A 749 -16.42 -19.48 -27.02
C VAL A 749 -16.03 -19.10 -25.59
N PHE A 750 -16.94 -19.28 -24.64
CA PHE A 750 -16.72 -19.03 -23.22
C PHE A 750 -16.27 -20.31 -22.49
N LYS A 751 -15.28 -20.19 -21.60
CA LYS A 751 -14.77 -21.29 -20.77
C LYS A 751 -14.67 -20.87 -19.30
N HIS A 752 -15.19 -21.70 -18.41
CA HIS A 752 -15.31 -21.38 -16.99
C HIS A 752 -14.00 -21.62 -16.22
N MET A 753 -13.40 -20.55 -15.71
CA MET A 753 -12.23 -20.62 -14.83
C MET A 753 -12.41 -19.78 -13.55
N PRO A 754 -13.42 -20.10 -12.70
CA PRO A 754 -13.65 -19.38 -11.44
C PRO A 754 -12.45 -19.50 -10.49
N LEU A 755 -11.91 -18.36 -10.07
CA LEU A 755 -10.71 -18.28 -9.23
C LEU A 755 -11.06 -18.49 -7.75
N SER A 756 -10.26 -19.30 -7.05
CA SER A 756 -10.54 -19.77 -5.68
C SER A 756 -10.58 -18.70 -4.58
N PHE A 757 -10.29 -17.44 -4.90
CA PHE A 757 -10.45 -16.29 -4.00
C PHE A 757 -11.71 -15.45 -4.27
N HIS A 758 -12.52 -15.81 -5.26
CA HIS A 758 -13.82 -15.22 -5.54
C HIS A 758 -14.95 -16.14 -5.02
N LYS A 759 -15.52 -15.81 -3.85
CA LYS A 759 -16.52 -16.62 -3.12
C LYS A 759 -17.65 -17.16 -4.01
N HIS A 760 -18.10 -16.38 -5.00
CA HIS A 760 -19.28 -16.67 -5.80
C HIS A 760 -18.98 -17.14 -7.23
N ALA A 761 -17.72 -17.10 -7.67
CA ALA A 761 -17.40 -17.32 -9.08
C ALA A 761 -17.83 -18.70 -9.58
N LYS A 762 -17.67 -19.76 -8.76
CA LYS A 762 -18.11 -21.11 -9.12
C LYS A 762 -19.64 -21.24 -9.16
N LEU A 763 -20.36 -20.59 -8.24
CA LEU A 763 -21.84 -20.57 -8.27
C LEU A 763 -22.37 -19.81 -9.48
N ALA A 764 -21.77 -18.66 -9.81
CA ALA A 764 -22.12 -17.90 -11.01
C ALA A 764 -21.78 -18.64 -12.32
N ALA A 765 -20.71 -19.45 -12.35
CA ALA A 765 -20.40 -20.33 -13.48
C ALA A 765 -21.47 -21.43 -13.65
N ILE A 766 -21.83 -22.12 -12.57
CA ILE A 766 -22.91 -23.13 -12.56
C ILE A 766 -24.24 -22.49 -13.00
N ALA A 767 -24.57 -21.30 -12.49
CA ALA A 767 -25.77 -20.55 -12.85
C ALA A 767 -25.80 -20.15 -14.34
N ALA A 768 -24.68 -19.73 -14.92
CA ALA A 768 -24.61 -19.43 -16.34
C ALA A 768 -24.81 -20.70 -17.20
N MET A 769 -24.31 -21.85 -16.76
CA MET A 769 -24.56 -23.12 -17.44
C MET A 769 -26.01 -23.62 -17.29
N ALA A 770 -26.66 -23.36 -16.14
CA ALA A 770 -28.11 -23.55 -15.99
C ALA A 770 -28.91 -22.67 -16.98
N ALA A 771 -28.47 -21.44 -17.23
CA ALA A 771 -29.01 -20.57 -18.28
C ALA A 771 -28.69 -21.09 -19.71
N HIS A 772 -27.54 -21.76 -19.90
CA HIS A 772 -27.16 -22.36 -21.19
C HIS A 772 -28.08 -23.54 -21.57
N LYS A 773 -28.45 -24.41 -20.61
CA LYS A 773 -29.46 -25.49 -20.79
C LYS A 773 -30.90 -24.99 -21.03
N GLN A 774 -31.07 -23.68 -21.18
CA GLN A 774 -32.29 -22.98 -21.55
C GLN A 774 -32.04 -21.92 -22.65
N GLY A 775 -30.90 -21.98 -23.37
CA GLY A 775 -30.59 -21.11 -24.51
C GLY A 775 -30.21 -19.66 -24.18
N LYS A 776 -30.25 -19.21 -22.92
CA LYS A 776 -30.07 -17.79 -22.54
C LYS A 776 -28.73 -17.47 -21.86
N PHE A 777 -27.65 -18.18 -22.23
CA PHE A 777 -26.33 -17.98 -21.63
C PHE A 777 -25.85 -16.53 -21.72
N TRP A 778 -25.90 -15.90 -22.90
CA TRP A 778 -25.32 -14.56 -23.11
C TRP A 778 -26.10 -13.46 -22.39
N GLN A 779 -27.44 -13.56 -22.39
CA GLN A 779 -28.32 -12.68 -21.62
C GLN A 779 -28.01 -12.78 -20.12
N PHE A 780 -27.78 -13.99 -19.60
CA PHE A 780 -27.40 -14.19 -18.19
C PHE A 780 -25.99 -13.69 -17.89
N HIS A 781 -25.01 -14.01 -18.75
CA HIS A 781 -23.62 -13.54 -18.72
C HIS A 781 -23.53 -12.01 -18.59
N ASP A 782 -24.28 -11.27 -19.40
CA ASP A 782 -24.25 -9.81 -19.40
C ASP A 782 -24.88 -9.22 -18.14
N VAL A 783 -25.98 -9.80 -17.65
CA VAL A 783 -26.58 -9.40 -16.35
C VAL A 783 -25.62 -9.71 -15.20
N VAL A 784 -24.98 -10.88 -15.19
CA VAL A 784 -24.03 -11.29 -14.16
C VAL A 784 -22.78 -10.42 -14.14
N PHE A 785 -22.16 -10.10 -15.29
CA PHE A 785 -21.01 -9.19 -15.32
C PHE A 785 -21.39 -7.76 -14.95
N ARG A 786 -22.58 -7.28 -15.34
CA ARG A 786 -23.11 -5.98 -14.92
C ARG A 786 -23.40 -5.90 -13.42
N LYS A 787 -23.92 -6.98 -12.82
CA LYS A 787 -24.26 -7.08 -11.38
C LYS A 787 -23.18 -7.75 -10.51
N ARG A 788 -21.96 -7.97 -11.04
CA ARG A 788 -20.79 -8.74 -10.51
C ARG A 788 -20.53 -8.77 -9.00
N ASN A 789 -20.87 -7.72 -8.27
CA ASN A 789 -20.66 -7.61 -6.83
C ASN A 789 -21.83 -8.18 -5.98
N LYS A 790 -22.89 -8.68 -6.63
CA LYS A 790 -24.10 -9.29 -6.06
C LYS A 790 -24.38 -10.62 -6.78
N LEU A 791 -23.93 -11.73 -6.20
CA LEU A 791 -24.00 -13.08 -6.79
C LEU A 791 -24.26 -14.15 -5.72
N GLU A 792 -25.02 -13.83 -4.66
CA GLU A 792 -25.60 -14.87 -3.77
C GLU A 792 -26.58 -15.77 -4.57
N LYS A 793 -27.03 -16.91 -4.03
CA LYS A 793 -27.94 -17.82 -4.78
C LYS A 793 -29.23 -17.09 -5.21
N ASP A 794 -29.76 -16.26 -4.32
CA ASP A 794 -31.00 -15.50 -4.55
C ASP A 794 -30.82 -14.35 -5.58
N ASP A 795 -29.65 -13.71 -5.61
CA ASP A 795 -29.29 -12.75 -6.68
C ASP A 795 -29.38 -13.44 -8.04
N LEU A 796 -28.74 -14.61 -8.18
CA LEU A 796 -28.68 -15.37 -9.44
C LEU A 796 -30.06 -15.90 -9.87
N ILE A 797 -30.88 -16.34 -8.93
CA ILE A 797 -32.29 -16.75 -9.17
C ILE A 797 -33.13 -15.54 -9.61
N SER A 798 -32.97 -14.37 -8.98
CA SER A 798 -33.62 -13.14 -9.43
C SER A 798 -33.20 -12.79 -10.86
N TYR A 799 -31.92 -12.90 -11.19
CA TYR A 799 -31.43 -12.55 -12.53
C TYR A 799 -31.89 -13.53 -13.61
N ALA A 800 -32.14 -14.79 -13.23
CA ALA A 800 -32.77 -15.77 -14.10
C ALA A 800 -34.23 -15.39 -14.40
N LYS A 801 -34.98 -14.99 -13.37
CA LYS A 801 -36.34 -14.44 -13.52
C LYS A 801 -36.35 -13.17 -14.37
N ASP A 802 -35.43 -12.24 -14.13
CA ASP A 802 -35.30 -10.95 -14.86
C ASP A 802 -35.17 -11.14 -16.38
N ILE A 803 -34.59 -12.26 -16.85
CA ILE A 803 -34.43 -12.58 -18.29
C ILE A 803 -35.41 -13.65 -18.81
N GLY A 804 -36.40 -14.03 -17.99
CA GLY A 804 -37.42 -15.02 -18.33
C GLY A 804 -36.87 -16.43 -18.55
N LEU A 805 -35.98 -16.91 -17.69
CA LEU A 805 -35.70 -18.35 -17.57
C LEU A 805 -36.81 -19.05 -16.78
N ASP A 806 -37.00 -20.35 -17.01
CA ASP A 806 -37.74 -21.22 -16.08
C ASP A 806 -36.94 -21.28 -14.78
N VAL A 807 -37.53 -20.68 -13.74
CA VAL A 807 -36.92 -20.50 -12.42
C VAL A 807 -36.80 -21.83 -11.65
N GLU A 808 -37.73 -22.77 -11.83
CA GLU A 808 -37.69 -24.05 -11.09
C GLU A 808 -36.73 -25.03 -11.77
N LYS A 809 -36.72 -25.10 -13.10
CA LYS A 809 -35.66 -25.80 -13.84
C LYS A 809 -34.29 -25.20 -13.53
N PHE A 810 -34.17 -23.87 -13.49
CA PHE A 810 -32.92 -23.19 -13.14
C PHE A 810 -32.46 -23.50 -11.70
N LYS A 811 -33.36 -23.45 -10.71
CA LYS A 811 -33.06 -23.86 -9.31
C LYS A 811 -32.58 -25.30 -9.23
N LYS A 812 -33.18 -26.22 -10.00
CA LYS A 812 -32.76 -27.63 -10.08
C LYS A 812 -31.38 -27.76 -10.74
N ASP A 813 -31.14 -27.09 -11.86
CA ASP A 813 -29.84 -27.09 -12.55
C ASP A 813 -28.73 -26.42 -11.72
N LEU A 814 -29.02 -25.43 -10.85
CA LEU A 814 -28.04 -24.89 -9.89
C LEU A 814 -27.44 -25.95 -8.96
N ASP A 815 -28.16 -27.06 -8.72
CA ASP A 815 -27.70 -28.17 -7.91
C ASP A 815 -27.34 -29.44 -8.73
N SER A 816 -27.28 -29.33 -10.06
CA SER A 816 -26.88 -30.39 -10.98
C SER A 816 -25.39 -30.76 -10.89
N GLU A 817 -25.11 -32.05 -10.76
CA GLU A 817 -23.74 -32.59 -10.72
C GLU A 817 -23.08 -32.65 -12.11
N GLU A 818 -23.87 -32.80 -13.17
CA GLU A 818 -23.44 -32.70 -14.57
C GLU A 818 -22.80 -31.32 -14.83
N ILE A 819 -23.50 -30.24 -14.47
CA ILE A 819 -23.01 -28.87 -14.64
C ILE A 819 -21.76 -28.62 -13.79
N ARG A 820 -21.71 -29.13 -12.56
CA ARG A 820 -20.52 -29.03 -11.69
C ARG A 820 -19.31 -29.71 -12.32
N LYS A 821 -19.50 -30.89 -12.93
CA LYS A 821 -18.45 -31.63 -13.66
C LYS A 821 -17.99 -30.86 -14.90
N GLN A 822 -18.89 -30.25 -15.67
CA GLN A 822 -18.51 -29.43 -16.83
C GLN A 822 -17.68 -28.20 -16.43
N VAL A 823 -18.07 -27.49 -15.37
CA VAL A 823 -17.29 -26.34 -14.84
C VAL A 823 -15.93 -26.78 -14.31
N GLU A 824 -15.82 -27.92 -13.61
CA GLU A 824 -14.50 -28.44 -13.19
C GLU A 824 -13.66 -29.00 -14.35
N ALA A 825 -14.28 -29.49 -15.43
CA ALA A 825 -13.60 -29.91 -16.65
C ALA A 825 -12.96 -28.72 -17.37
N ASP A 826 -13.67 -27.59 -17.51
CA ASP A 826 -13.08 -26.33 -18.01
C ASP A 826 -11.92 -25.85 -17.12
N MET A 827 -12.08 -25.93 -15.79
CA MET A 827 -10.99 -25.63 -14.85
C MET A 827 -9.81 -26.61 -14.97
N ALA A 828 -10.06 -27.90 -15.24
CA ALA A 828 -9.04 -28.91 -15.44
C ALA A 828 -8.28 -28.69 -16.78
N LEU A 829 -9.00 -28.36 -17.84
CA LEU A 829 -8.44 -27.96 -19.13
C LEU A 829 -7.58 -26.70 -18.97
N ALA A 830 -8.09 -25.67 -18.29
CA ALA A 830 -7.35 -24.44 -17.98
C ALA A 830 -6.02 -24.74 -17.25
N ARG A 831 -6.04 -25.64 -16.26
CA ARG A 831 -4.84 -26.15 -15.57
C ARG A 831 -3.90 -26.89 -16.53
N LYS A 832 -4.42 -27.82 -17.34
CA LYS A 832 -3.67 -28.65 -18.33
C LYS A 832 -2.94 -27.80 -19.38
N ILE A 833 -3.60 -26.77 -19.93
CA ILE A 833 -3.03 -25.90 -20.97
C ILE A 833 -2.23 -24.71 -20.42
N GLY A 834 -2.09 -24.60 -19.09
CA GLY A 834 -1.21 -23.63 -18.44
C GLY A 834 -1.81 -22.24 -18.21
N VAL A 835 -3.14 -22.11 -18.20
CA VAL A 835 -3.83 -20.86 -17.83
C VAL A 835 -3.58 -20.54 -16.35
N ARG A 836 -3.14 -19.32 -16.05
CA ARG A 836 -2.72 -18.89 -14.69
C ARG A 836 -3.59 -17.79 -14.08
N GLY A 837 -4.65 -17.37 -14.76
CA GLY A 837 -5.59 -16.35 -14.31
C GLY A 837 -6.54 -15.92 -15.43
N THR A 838 -7.53 -15.11 -15.08
CA THR A 838 -8.61 -14.68 -15.98
C THR A 838 -8.64 -13.15 -16.15
N PRO A 839 -9.00 -12.61 -17.33
CA PRO A 839 -9.29 -13.35 -18.56
C PRO A 839 -8.00 -13.88 -19.20
N THR A 840 -8.08 -15.03 -19.88
CA THR A 840 -7.03 -15.51 -20.79
C THR A 840 -7.68 -15.93 -22.10
N PHE A 841 -7.08 -15.53 -23.22
CA PHE A 841 -7.61 -15.76 -24.55
C PHE A 841 -6.74 -16.72 -25.36
N TYR A 842 -7.38 -17.56 -26.16
CA TYR A 842 -6.76 -18.38 -27.22
C TYR A 842 -7.46 -18.10 -28.55
N ILE A 843 -6.70 -18.12 -29.64
CA ILE A 843 -7.22 -17.98 -31.02
C ILE A 843 -6.74 -19.19 -31.82
N ASN A 844 -7.67 -19.95 -32.40
CA ASN A 844 -7.38 -21.20 -33.14
C ASN A 844 -6.45 -22.16 -32.37
N GLY A 845 -6.68 -22.26 -31.05
CA GLY A 845 -5.91 -23.10 -30.12
C GLY A 845 -4.59 -22.50 -29.63
N ARG A 846 -4.11 -21.36 -30.16
CA ARG A 846 -2.84 -20.72 -29.77
C ARG A 846 -3.10 -19.58 -28.79
N GLN A 847 -2.32 -19.45 -27.71
CA GLN A 847 -2.59 -18.43 -26.66
C GLN A 847 -2.34 -17.02 -27.20
N PHE A 848 -3.29 -16.09 -27.03
CA PHE A 848 -3.08 -14.69 -27.41
C PHE A 848 -2.24 -13.95 -26.34
N LYS A 849 -1.06 -13.51 -26.75
CA LYS A 849 -0.06 -12.83 -25.91
C LYS A 849 0.12 -11.40 -26.39
N SER A 850 -0.14 -10.43 -25.50
CA SER A 850 -0.02 -9.00 -25.80
C SER A 850 0.57 -8.25 -24.60
N PRO A 851 1.79 -7.65 -24.72
CA PRO A 851 2.27 -6.71 -23.70
C PRO A 851 1.50 -5.37 -23.75
N LEU A 852 0.77 -5.10 -24.84
CA LEU A 852 -0.12 -3.96 -25.03
C LEU A 852 -1.48 -4.16 -24.34
N GLY A 853 -1.73 -5.32 -23.70
CA GLY A 853 -2.99 -5.68 -23.05
C GLY A 853 -4.09 -6.15 -24.01
N TYR A 854 -5.30 -6.30 -23.48
CA TYR A 854 -6.49 -6.83 -24.17
C TYR A 854 -7.41 -5.71 -24.70
N ALA A 855 -6.89 -4.77 -25.50
CA ALA A 855 -7.70 -3.85 -26.29
C ALA A 855 -8.03 -4.47 -27.65
N ALA A 856 -9.22 -4.21 -28.22
CA ALA A 856 -9.67 -4.85 -29.46
C ALA A 856 -8.67 -4.72 -30.62
N ARG A 857 -8.10 -3.51 -30.83
CA ARG A 857 -7.04 -3.26 -31.83
C ARG A 857 -5.84 -4.22 -31.76
N ASN A 858 -5.54 -4.77 -30.57
CA ASN A 858 -4.45 -5.73 -30.38
C ASN A 858 -4.84 -7.13 -30.86
N PHE A 859 -6.11 -7.52 -30.71
CA PHE A 859 -6.64 -8.76 -31.28
C PHE A 859 -6.80 -8.63 -32.80
N LYS A 860 -7.29 -7.48 -33.30
CA LYS A 860 -7.44 -7.19 -34.75
C LYS A 860 -6.12 -7.42 -35.50
N LYS A 861 -5.02 -6.84 -35.02
CA LYS A 861 -3.63 -7.07 -35.50
C LYS A 861 -3.16 -8.54 -35.60
N VAL A 862 -3.91 -9.50 -35.04
CA VAL A 862 -3.68 -10.95 -35.16
C VAL A 862 -4.81 -11.63 -35.95
N ILE A 863 -6.08 -11.28 -35.73
CA ILE A 863 -7.26 -11.84 -36.41
C ILE A 863 -7.32 -11.45 -37.90
N ASP A 864 -6.77 -10.30 -38.27
CA ASP A 864 -6.63 -9.85 -39.66
C ASP A 864 -5.59 -10.66 -40.47
N LYS A 865 -4.81 -11.53 -39.79
CA LYS A 865 -3.75 -12.37 -40.38
C LYS A 865 -4.11 -13.87 -40.40
N LEU A 866 -5.37 -14.20 -40.11
CA LEU A 866 -5.96 -15.54 -40.08
C LEU A 866 -7.15 -15.62 -41.05
#